data_AF-A0A5R9G483-F1
#
_entry.id   AF-A0A5R9G483-F1
#
_cell.length_a   1.000
_cell.length_b   1.000
_cell.length_c   1.000
_cell.angle_alpha   90.00
_cell.angle_beta   90.00
_cell.angle_gamma   90.00
#
_symmetry.space_group_name_H-M   'P 1'
#
loop_
_entity.id
_entity.type
_entity.pdbx_description
1 polymer ?
#
loop_
_entity_poly.entity_id
_entity_poly.type
_entity_poly.pdbx_seq_one_letter_code
_entity_poly.pdbx_strand_id
1 'polypeptide(L)'
;MGERIDRMGERKTIKRLGKPVIASAIAGTLIFGPSFVPGVAGWASAATTAAQQQLTLQQESIVTAGVKQRSYVWTRTTKTNQNVSTNVKVIVADLNHPNVKLDVMTGQDGQFTEKDNVLNMARSTGAVAGVNADYFDMASTEPAPFGPQVSSGALMATPALGLQGMYAFGITKQNKPIIETFASQGVVTAANGQTYALTGLNRVVGTLGNAIYKYDAAWGSVMRAKDATAHTEVLVVDGVVQSIFTGGSRYPEEAPANGFILSAGGTGAEFIANNVKVGDKLEAKATLVPVNPNLTYTENDFKMLVGGHTILLIDGAAASFTRDVSGISGSGNTARTAVGFDKSGRYVYMVTADHAAGSVGPTLSDFQKLLIELGLWRAVNLDGGGSTTLVSRPLGEFEAALANVPKDGSQRRVVNGLGVFSTAAPAALKDFIVDGPKLLWKGQTVSYNVKAYDVNYNPLDPKTLAAPVQFKARGTNLMVDPTTGVFTATAGGADTVVAYSGNVGEDLPVEIADRHRIAKLEIVPNAAPSKWKVGDAIQLGLRATLTDGRIGTIPADLVKWSQFGANGSIVGDTLTFLGYEEGAKESMLVARFDGFPTPLAVPVPQQRNLTDFAAVPWSIAPESYPAQAIADAKLSGETNNPWLSLAYDFSAGDGATDLAAYATFNGSDGVALDSGAKAFQLDVFGDGQGGRLRAEFTDATGALQRVTLAESVDWTGWKTVSVEMKDFDPATLKRIYVLSKKQIKGEIAIDNLSLQYPEAANANPVAVALTVGKKDVVGGGQPQQLDVAPVIDKERTFVPVRFVVDALGGHVDWDAADKKVTIRKGGHFIELWVGNTDLIADGERTVSDVPPMLKSGRTMLPLRFVSEQLGLNVAYDPATKGITIQE
;
A
#
# COMPACT_ATOMS: atom_id res chain seq x y z
N MET A 1 -54.33 51.20 -8.19
CA MET A 1 -55.44 52.09 -7.80
C MET A 1 -55.67 51.83 -6.32
N GLY A 2 -55.28 52.77 -5.44
CA GLY A 2 -55.17 52.58 -3.97
C GLY A 2 -54.00 51.66 -3.55
N GLU A 3 -53.15 51.93 -2.54
CA GLU A 3 -53.11 52.96 -1.48
C GLU A 3 -54.38 53.04 -0.59
N ARG A 4 -54.33 53.17 0.75
CA ARG A 4 -53.25 53.09 1.78
C ARG A 4 -53.95 53.14 3.18
N ILE A 5 -53.20 53.38 4.27
CA ILE A 5 -53.65 54.02 5.54
C ILE A 5 -54.48 53.07 6.46
N ASP A 6 -53.90 52.54 7.56
CA ASP A 6 -53.75 53.13 8.93
C ASP A 6 -55.03 52.91 9.80
N ARG A 7 -55.07 52.83 11.14
CA ARG A 7 -54.07 52.84 12.25
C ARG A 7 -54.76 52.46 13.60
N MET A 8 -53.96 51.95 14.56
CA MET A 8 -53.97 52.18 16.05
C MET A 8 -55.29 52.07 16.85
N GLY A 9 -55.33 51.76 18.16
CA GLY A 9 -54.33 51.38 19.20
C GLY A 9 -55.01 50.42 20.22
N GLU A 10 -54.52 50.06 21.41
CA GLU A 10 -53.47 50.57 22.31
C GLU A 10 -52.79 49.38 23.05
N ARG A 11 -51.44 49.26 23.09
CA ARG A 11 -50.48 49.70 24.15
C ARG A 11 -50.62 49.12 25.57
N LYS A 12 -49.68 48.21 25.93
CA LYS A 12 -48.77 48.17 27.12
C LYS A 12 -48.17 46.74 27.27
N THR A 13 -46.92 46.44 27.66
CA THR A 13 -45.59 47.06 27.49
C THR A 13 -44.49 46.07 28.00
N ILE A 14 -43.42 45.81 27.24
CA ILE A 14 -42.00 45.58 27.71
C ILE A 14 -41.72 44.22 28.47
N LYS A 15 -40.66 43.39 28.24
CA LYS A 15 -39.25 43.58 27.79
C LYS A 15 -38.61 42.27 27.23
N ARG A 16 -37.78 42.36 26.16
CA ARG A 16 -36.49 41.62 25.78
C ARG A 16 -36.28 40.12 26.15
N LEU A 17 -35.62 39.17 25.42
CA LEU A 17 -34.77 39.05 24.18
C LEU A 17 -35.06 37.67 23.49
N GLY A 18 -34.53 37.26 22.31
CA GLY A 18 -33.87 38.03 21.23
C GLY A 18 -32.65 37.45 20.44
N LYS A 19 -32.54 36.16 20.05
CA LYS A 19 -31.52 35.64 19.07
C LYS A 19 -32.03 34.43 18.21
N PRO A 20 -31.37 34.05 17.08
CA PRO A 20 -32.07 33.54 15.88
C PRO A 20 -32.05 32.03 15.63
N VAL A 21 -32.87 31.62 14.66
CA VAL A 21 -33.10 30.26 14.15
C VAL A 21 -31.93 29.74 13.30
N ILE A 22 -31.56 28.47 13.51
CA ILE A 22 -30.65 27.70 12.65
C ILE A 22 -31.46 27.10 11.48
N ALA A 23 -31.01 27.32 10.25
CA ALA A 23 -31.57 26.68 9.07
C ALA A 23 -30.81 25.38 8.76
N SER A 24 -31.39 24.24 9.11
CA SER A 24 -30.83 22.92 8.81
C SER A 24 -30.99 22.57 7.34
N ALA A 25 -29.92 22.19 6.66
CA ALA A 25 -29.97 21.61 5.32
C ALA A 25 -30.46 20.15 5.39
N ILE A 26 -31.44 19.80 4.55
CA ILE A 26 -32.05 18.47 4.53
C ILE A 26 -31.19 17.52 3.69
N ALA A 27 -30.67 16.46 4.31
CA ALA A 27 -30.08 15.32 3.61
C ALA A 27 -31.19 14.40 3.09
N GLY A 28 -31.31 14.27 1.77
CA GLY A 28 -32.29 13.40 1.13
C GLY A 28 -31.82 11.96 1.03
N THR A 29 -32.24 11.11 1.98
CA THR A 29 -32.02 9.65 1.92
C THR A 29 -33.18 8.98 1.17
N LEU A 30 -32.94 8.54 -0.07
CA LEU A 30 -33.92 7.75 -0.82
C LEU A 30 -33.91 6.30 -0.36
N ILE A 31 -34.95 5.90 0.38
CA ILE A 31 -35.23 4.52 0.76
C ILE A 31 -36.17 3.92 -0.30
N PHE A 32 -35.72 2.89 -1.01
CA PHE A 32 -36.58 2.01 -1.79
C PHE A 32 -36.38 0.56 -1.32
N GLY A 33 -37.33 0.06 -0.55
CA GLY A 33 -37.48 -1.37 -0.27
C GLY A 33 -38.57 -1.97 -1.17
N PRO A 34 -38.36 -3.14 -1.78
CA PRO A 34 -39.40 -3.84 -2.52
C PRO A 34 -40.28 -4.66 -1.58
N SER A 35 -41.58 -4.35 -1.53
CA SER A 35 -42.57 -5.23 -0.90
C SER A 35 -42.77 -6.50 -1.72
N PHE A 36 -42.70 -7.66 -1.08
CA PHE A 36 -43.01 -8.95 -1.70
C PHE A 36 -44.51 -9.04 -2.06
N VAL A 37 -44.81 -9.37 -3.32
CA VAL A 37 -46.12 -9.91 -3.76
C VAL A 37 -45.84 -11.06 -4.73
N PRO A 38 -46.27 -12.30 -4.45
CA PRO A 38 -45.92 -13.46 -5.28
C PRO A 38 -46.90 -13.70 -6.44
N GLY A 39 -46.34 -13.93 -7.62
CA GLY A 39 -46.99 -14.61 -8.75
C GLY A 39 -47.78 -13.73 -9.73
N VAL A 40 -47.29 -13.61 -10.97
CA VAL A 40 -47.75 -14.41 -12.13
C VAL A 40 -46.56 -14.57 -13.09
N ALA A 41 -46.29 -15.77 -13.60
CA ALA A 41 -45.27 -15.98 -14.63
C ALA A 41 -45.82 -15.61 -16.01
N GLY A 42 -45.43 -14.45 -16.55
CA GLY A 42 -45.74 -13.99 -17.90
C GLY A 42 -44.47 -13.62 -18.66
N TRP A 43 -44.33 -14.11 -19.89
CA TRP A 43 -43.10 -13.93 -20.68
C TRP A 43 -42.99 -12.48 -21.18
N ALA A 44 -42.17 -11.67 -20.50
CA ALA A 44 -41.77 -10.37 -21.01
C ALA A 44 -40.59 -10.53 -21.96
N SER A 45 -40.79 -10.17 -23.24
CA SER A 45 -39.71 -10.03 -24.21
C SER A 45 -38.68 -9.02 -23.70
N ALA A 46 -37.42 -9.45 -23.61
CA ALA A 46 -36.32 -8.57 -23.19
C ALA A 46 -36.11 -7.49 -24.26
N ALA A 47 -36.70 -6.31 -24.04
CA ALA A 47 -36.29 -5.09 -24.71
C ALA A 47 -34.86 -4.79 -24.26
N THR A 48 -33.88 -5.02 -25.13
CA THR A 48 -32.49 -4.66 -24.91
C THR A 48 -32.35 -3.14 -24.93
N THR A 49 -32.51 -2.52 -23.76
CA THR A 49 -32.14 -1.12 -23.53
C THR A 49 -30.66 -0.94 -23.87
N ALA A 50 -30.39 -0.20 -24.94
CA ALA A 50 -29.03 0.15 -25.31
C ALA A 50 -28.37 0.95 -24.16
N ALA A 51 -27.27 0.43 -23.62
CA ALA A 51 -26.53 1.12 -22.56
C ALA A 51 -25.96 2.43 -23.13
N GLN A 52 -26.49 3.53 -22.62
CA GLN A 52 -26.17 4.88 -23.05
C GLN A 52 -24.77 5.28 -22.54
N GLN A 53 -24.06 6.15 -23.27
CA GLN A 53 -22.79 6.70 -22.78
C GLN A 53 -23.07 7.59 -21.56
N GLN A 54 -22.21 7.54 -20.54
CA GLN A 54 -22.45 8.24 -19.28
C GLN A 54 -21.14 8.70 -18.61
N LEU A 55 -21.01 10.01 -18.41
CA LEU A 55 -20.00 10.64 -17.56
C LEU A 55 -20.50 10.79 -16.11
N THR A 56 -19.85 10.10 -15.16
CA THR A 56 -20.22 10.13 -13.73
C THR A 56 -19.12 10.75 -12.89
N LEU A 57 -19.42 11.87 -12.23
CA LEU A 57 -18.52 12.54 -11.28
C LEU A 57 -18.30 11.64 -10.05
N GLN A 58 -17.04 11.35 -9.75
CA GLN A 58 -16.62 10.58 -8.57
C GLN A 58 -16.21 11.49 -7.41
N GLN A 59 -15.51 12.58 -7.72
CA GLN A 59 -14.94 13.49 -6.73
C GLN A 59 -14.74 14.88 -7.32
N GLU A 60 -15.00 15.92 -6.52
CA GLU A 60 -14.57 17.29 -6.76
C GLU A 60 -13.73 17.76 -5.57
N SER A 61 -12.60 18.42 -5.82
CA SER A 61 -11.76 19.05 -4.81
C SER A 61 -11.33 20.45 -5.25
N ILE A 62 -11.07 21.32 -4.28
CA ILE A 62 -10.56 22.68 -4.52
C ILE A 62 -9.03 22.64 -4.49
N VAL A 63 -8.40 23.29 -5.46
CA VAL A 63 -6.92 23.40 -5.59
C VAL A 63 -6.44 24.77 -5.09
N THR A 64 -7.17 25.81 -5.47
CA THR A 64 -7.06 27.19 -4.97
C THR A 64 -8.39 27.91 -5.26
N ALA A 65 -8.60 29.12 -4.74
CA ALA A 65 -9.75 29.94 -5.09
C ALA A 65 -9.83 30.16 -6.62
N GLY A 66 -10.97 29.82 -7.22
CA GLY A 66 -11.19 29.85 -8.67
C GLY A 66 -10.73 28.61 -9.45
N VAL A 67 -10.14 27.60 -8.79
CA VAL A 67 -9.63 26.37 -9.45
C VAL A 67 -10.08 25.11 -8.74
N LYS A 68 -10.68 24.19 -9.50
CA LYS A 68 -11.17 22.89 -9.02
C LYS A 68 -10.54 21.75 -9.80
N GLN A 69 -10.27 20.64 -9.12
CA GLN A 69 -10.05 19.35 -9.75
C GLN A 69 -11.34 18.52 -9.68
N ARG A 70 -11.65 17.82 -10.77
CA ARG A 70 -12.71 16.82 -10.82
C ARG A 70 -12.17 15.48 -11.31
N SER A 71 -12.64 14.40 -10.70
CA SER A 71 -12.43 13.03 -11.16
C SER A 71 -13.76 12.46 -11.64
N TYR A 72 -13.80 11.91 -12.84
CA TYR A 72 -14.96 11.24 -13.40
C TYR A 72 -14.60 9.82 -13.85
N VAL A 73 -15.61 8.96 -13.93
CA VAL A 73 -15.58 7.75 -14.74
C VAL A 73 -16.52 7.97 -15.92
N TRP A 74 -16.03 7.80 -17.14
CA TRP A 74 -16.82 7.81 -18.35
C TRP A 74 -17.01 6.38 -18.84
N THR A 75 -18.27 5.94 -18.96
CA THR A 75 -18.61 4.59 -19.45
C THR A 75 -19.19 4.64 -20.86
N ARG A 76 -18.78 3.71 -21.72
CA ARG A 76 -19.35 3.53 -23.05
C ARG A 76 -19.46 2.06 -23.44
N THR A 77 -20.43 1.74 -24.29
CA THR A 77 -20.49 0.45 -25.00
C THR A 77 -19.62 0.50 -26.26
N THR A 78 -18.78 -0.51 -26.47
CA THR A 78 -17.96 -0.67 -27.68
C THR A 78 -18.79 -1.17 -28.86
N LYS A 79 -18.20 -1.17 -30.07
CA LYS A 79 -18.78 -1.85 -31.25
C LYS A 79 -18.95 -3.37 -31.08
N THR A 80 -18.32 -3.96 -30.06
CA THR A 80 -18.42 -5.39 -29.69
C THR A 80 -19.39 -5.64 -28.54
N ASN A 81 -20.26 -4.67 -28.21
CA ASN A 81 -21.22 -4.71 -27.09
C ASN A 81 -20.57 -4.94 -25.71
N GLN A 82 -19.31 -4.54 -25.53
CA GLN A 82 -18.64 -4.57 -24.23
C GLN A 82 -18.74 -3.20 -23.57
N ASN A 83 -19.12 -3.15 -22.29
CA ASN A 83 -19.07 -1.92 -21.51
C ASN A 83 -17.64 -1.68 -21.03
N VAL A 84 -17.08 -0.52 -21.37
CA VAL A 84 -15.72 -0.10 -20.97
C VAL A 84 -15.77 1.23 -20.23
N SER A 85 -14.90 1.37 -19.25
CA SER A 85 -14.72 2.59 -18.45
C SER A 85 -13.45 3.35 -18.85
N THR A 86 -13.46 4.65 -18.65
CA THR A 86 -12.29 5.53 -18.76
C THR A 86 -12.27 6.45 -17.55
N ASN A 87 -11.15 6.47 -16.83
CA ASN A 87 -10.89 7.41 -15.76
C ASN A 87 -10.51 8.75 -16.37
N VAL A 88 -11.16 9.82 -15.93
CA VAL A 88 -11.00 11.17 -16.47
C VAL A 88 -10.65 12.13 -15.33
N LYS A 89 -9.64 12.96 -15.52
CA LYS A 89 -9.24 14.01 -14.58
C LYS A 89 -9.36 15.35 -15.28
N VAL A 90 -9.91 16.34 -14.56
CA VAL A 90 -10.20 17.66 -15.13
C VAL A 90 -9.79 18.74 -14.15
N ILE A 91 -8.97 19.69 -14.59
CA ILE A 91 -8.82 20.98 -13.92
C ILE A 91 -9.77 21.97 -14.57
N VAL A 92 -10.63 22.60 -13.76
CA VAL A 92 -11.53 23.69 -14.15
C VAL A 92 -11.01 24.98 -13.52
N ALA A 93 -10.61 25.94 -14.35
CA ALA A 93 -10.05 27.23 -13.94
C ALA A 93 -10.94 28.39 -14.39
N ASP A 94 -11.28 29.29 -13.46
CA ASP A 94 -12.09 30.50 -13.70
C ASP A 94 -11.22 31.69 -14.11
N LEU A 95 -11.24 32.06 -15.40
CA LEU A 95 -10.45 33.18 -15.94
C LEU A 95 -10.92 34.56 -15.44
N ASN A 96 -12.11 34.65 -14.84
CA ASN A 96 -12.59 35.88 -14.21
C ASN A 96 -12.20 35.98 -12.72
N HIS A 97 -11.61 34.93 -12.14
CA HIS A 97 -11.11 34.99 -10.77
C HIS A 97 -9.79 35.77 -10.73
N PRO A 98 -9.66 36.84 -9.93
CA PRO A 98 -8.54 37.79 -10.02
C PRO A 98 -7.18 37.16 -9.68
N ASN A 99 -7.18 36.04 -8.95
CA ASN A 99 -5.98 35.35 -8.51
C ASN A 99 -5.63 34.10 -9.34
N VAL A 100 -6.30 33.87 -10.49
CA VAL A 100 -6.03 32.74 -11.39
C VAL A 100 -5.26 33.22 -12.61
N LYS A 101 -4.05 32.68 -12.81
CA LYS A 101 -3.25 32.84 -14.02
C LYS A 101 -3.07 31.48 -14.69
N LEU A 102 -3.19 31.42 -16.01
CA LEU A 102 -2.68 30.30 -16.80
C LEU A 102 -1.42 30.76 -17.54
N ASP A 103 -0.42 29.88 -17.64
CA ASP A 103 0.81 30.12 -18.40
C ASP A 103 1.40 28.78 -18.89
N VAL A 104 2.36 28.85 -19.82
CA VAL A 104 3.06 27.66 -20.30
C VAL A 104 4.28 27.40 -19.42
N MET A 105 4.36 26.17 -18.91
CA MET A 105 5.56 25.65 -18.24
C MET A 105 6.46 25.06 -19.32
N THR A 106 7.64 25.62 -19.54
CA THR A 106 8.66 25.00 -20.42
C THR A 106 9.38 23.88 -19.67
N GLY A 107 10.18 23.08 -20.38
CA GLY A 107 11.11 22.11 -19.80
C GLY A 107 12.10 22.68 -18.78
N GLN A 108 13.07 21.87 -18.39
CA GLN A 108 14.00 22.16 -17.31
C GLN A 108 14.66 23.53 -17.50
N ASP A 109 14.71 24.31 -16.41
CA ASP A 109 15.31 25.65 -16.36
C ASP A 109 14.76 26.64 -17.41
N GLY A 110 13.56 26.37 -17.95
CA GLY A 110 12.88 27.20 -18.95
C GLY A 110 13.24 26.87 -20.40
N GLN A 111 13.99 25.79 -20.64
CA GLN A 111 14.58 25.45 -21.93
C GLN A 111 13.82 24.32 -22.67
N PHE A 112 13.86 24.33 -23.99
CA PHE A 112 13.14 23.36 -24.83
C PHE A 112 13.85 22.01 -24.97
N THR A 113 15.17 22.02 -25.20
CA THR A 113 15.92 20.78 -25.44
C THR A 113 16.05 19.92 -24.18
N GLU A 114 16.04 20.56 -23.00
CA GLU A 114 16.01 19.88 -21.71
C GLU A 114 14.58 19.55 -21.27
N LYS A 115 14.06 18.41 -21.74
CA LYS A 115 12.72 17.91 -21.37
C LYS A 115 12.57 17.75 -19.85
N ASP A 116 11.37 17.89 -19.30
CA ASP A 116 11.09 17.56 -17.90
C ASP A 116 9.69 16.95 -17.74
N ASN A 117 9.40 16.29 -16.61
CA ASN A 117 8.06 15.79 -16.34
C ASN A 117 7.16 16.91 -15.78
N VAL A 118 5.85 16.79 -15.98
CA VAL A 118 4.88 17.84 -15.65
C VAL A 118 4.84 18.17 -14.16
N LEU A 119 5.11 17.18 -13.29
CA LEU A 119 5.17 17.40 -11.85
C LEU A 119 6.36 18.28 -11.45
N ASN A 120 7.55 18.01 -11.98
CA ASN A 120 8.72 18.85 -11.75
C ASN A 120 8.51 20.26 -12.30
N MET A 121 8.04 20.40 -13.54
CA MET A 121 7.72 21.69 -14.16
C MET A 121 6.72 22.50 -13.32
N ALA A 122 5.71 21.85 -12.74
CA ALA A 122 4.75 22.52 -11.87
C ALA A 122 5.39 23.00 -10.56
N ARG A 123 6.27 22.20 -9.94
CA ARG A 123 6.96 22.56 -8.70
C ARG A 123 7.98 23.68 -8.91
N SER A 124 8.81 23.60 -9.95
CA SER A 124 9.84 24.60 -10.25
C SER A 124 9.25 25.96 -10.64
N THR A 125 8.07 25.98 -11.27
CA THR A 125 7.38 27.23 -11.66
C THR A 125 6.37 27.73 -10.62
N GLY A 126 6.04 26.93 -9.60
CA GLY A 126 5.00 27.26 -8.62
C GLY A 126 3.56 27.11 -9.12
N ALA A 127 3.33 26.29 -10.16
CA ALA A 127 1.98 25.98 -10.64
C ALA A 127 1.25 25.08 -9.64
N VAL A 128 0.02 25.49 -9.28
CA VAL A 128 -0.86 24.72 -8.37
C VAL A 128 -1.59 23.58 -9.08
N ALA A 129 -1.63 23.58 -10.40
CA ALA A 129 -2.05 22.46 -11.24
C ALA A 129 -1.48 22.58 -12.65
N GLY A 130 -1.50 21.49 -13.42
CA GLY A 130 -1.13 21.55 -14.83
C GLY A 130 -1.27 20.23 -15.57
N VAL A 131 -1.09 20.28 -16.89
CA VAL A 131 -1.06 19.12 -17.79
C VAL A 131 0.12 19.20 -18.77
N ASN A 132 0.47 18.09 -19.42
CA ASN A 132 1.35 18.14 -20.59
C ASN A 132 0.67 18.89 -21.76
N ALA A 133 1.45 19.49 -22.66
CA ALA A 133 0.88 20.33 -23.73
C ALA A 133 1.25 19.90 -25.16
N ASP A 134 2.29 20.48 -25.75
CA ASP A 134 2.51 20.40 -27.18
C ASP A 134 3.18 19.09 -27.63
N TYR A 135 3.04 18.79 -28.91
CA TYR A 135 3.75 17.71 -29.57
C TYR A 135 5.21 18.08 -29.84
N PHE A 136 6.08 17.09 -29.82
CA PHE A 136 7.51 17.22 -30.12
C PHE A 136 8.04 15.93 -30.75
N ASP A 137 9.20 16.00 -31.40
CA ASP A 137 9.89 14.81 -31.88
C ASP A 137 10.57 14.09 -30.71
N MET A 138 9.98 12.98 -30.27
CA MET A 138 10.50 12.16 -29.19
C MET A 138 11.87 11.53 -29.50
N ALA A 139 12.24 11.38 -30.77
CA ALA A 139 13.51 10.82 -31.21
C ALA A 139 14.61 11.90 -31.39
N SER A 140 14.27 13.19 -31.31
CA SER A 140 15.25 14.26 -31.42
C SER A 140 16.12 14.36 -30.15
N THR A 141 17.43 14.50 -30.36
CA THR A 141 18.41 14.89 -29.33
C THR A 141 18.20 16.33 -28.88
N GLU A 142 17.74 17.20 -29.78
CA GLU A 142 17.28 18.56 -29.51
C GLU A 142 15.74 18.59 -29.70
N PRO A 143 14.95 18.16 -28.70
CA PRO A 143 13.50 18.21 -28.78
C PRO A 143 13.01 19.66 -28.62
N ALA A 144 11.94 20.02 -29.32
CA ALA A 144 11.27 21.31 -29.16
C ALA A 144 9.78 21.18 -29.55
N PRO A 145 8.90 22.05 -29.04
CA PRO A 145 7.48 22.05 -29.40
C PRO A 145 7.28 22.22 -30.92
N PHE A 146 6.25 21.58 -31.49
CA PHE A 146 5.89 21.70 -32.90
C PHE A 146 5.01 22.93 -33.19
N GLY A 147 4.15 23.34 -32.25
CA GLY A 147 3.34 24.55 -32.33
C GLY A 147 4.09 25.80 -31.84
N PRO A 148 3.40 26.96 -31.81
CA PRO A 148 3.94 28.19 -31.23
C PRO A 148 3.95 28.13 -29.70
N GLN A 149 4.81 28.91 -29.08
CA GLN A 149 4.76 29.16 -27.64
C GLN A 149 4.94 30.64 -27.31
N VAL A 150 4.02 31.18 -26.52
CA VAL A 150 4.16 32.44 -25.79
C VAL A 150 4.09 32.10 -24.30
N SER A 151 5.08 32.50 -23.52
CA SER A 151 5.16 32.30 -22.07
C SER A 151 5.36 33.63 -21.37
N SER A 152 4.58 33.93 -20.32
CA SER A 152 4.65 35.22 -19.60
C SER A 152 4.63 36.47 -20.51
N GLY A 153 3.92 36.37 -21.64
CA GLY A 153 3.78 37.43 -22.65
C GLY A 153 4.94 37.57 -23.65
N ALA A 154 5.99 36.75 -23.57
CA ALA A 154 7.10 36.71 -24.51
C ALA A 154 6.94 35.58 -25.53
N LEU A 155 7.22 35.85 -26.81
CA LEU A 155 7.26 34.83 -27.87
C LEU A 155 8.50 33.96 -27.67
N MET A 156 8.31 32.72 -27.23
CA MET A 156 9.37 31.76 -26.96
C MET A 156 9.71 30.93 -28.21
N ALA A 157 8.71 30.62 -29.05
CA ALA A 157 8.93 29.86 -30.28
C ALA A 157 7.79 30.00 -31.31
N THR A 158 8.11 29.87 -32.59
CA THR A 158 7.17 29.99 -33.74
C THR A 158 6.82 28.64 -34.35
N PRO A 159 5.63 28.39 -34.93
CA PRO A 159 5.21 27.07 -35.43
C PRO A 159 6.22 26.40 -36.38
N ALA A 160 6.34 25.07 -36.30
CA ALA A 160 7.21 24.30 -37.18
C ALA A 160 6.69 24.32 -38.63
N LEU A 161 7.60 24.49 -39.60
CA LEU A 161 7.25 24.53 -41.01
C LEU A 161 6.69 23.20 -41.51
N GLY A 162 5.85 23.27 -42.55
CA GLY A 162 5.23 22.10 -43.19
C GLY A 162 4.04 21.50 -42.41
N LEU A 163 3.90 21.79 -41.12
CA LEU A 163 2.82 21.24 -40.28
C LEU A 163 1.52 22.08 -40.36
N GLN A 164 0.85 22.03 -41.50
CA GLN A 164 -0.46 22.67 -41.70
C GLN A 164 -1.55 22.10 -40.79
N GLY A 165 -2.31 22.98 -40.12
CA GLY A 165 -3.45 22.60 -39.26
C GLY A 165 -3.14 22.41 -37.77
N MET A 166 -1.97 22.85 -37.25
CA MET A 166 -1.66 22.89 -35.80
C MET A 166 -2.47 23.99 -35.12
N TYR A 167 -3.45 23.61 -34.31
CA TYR A 167 -4.16 24.56 -33.45
C TYR A 167 -3.39 24.80 -32.15
N ALA A 168 -3.28 26.07 -31.76
CA ALA A 168 -2.72 26.49 -30.48
C ALA A 168 -3.83 27.05 -29.58
N PHE A 169 -3.75 26.78 -28.28
CA PHE A 169 -4.60 27.38 -27.25
C PHE A 169 -3.90 28.59 -26.65
N GLY A 170 -4.60 29.71 -26.47
CA GLY A 170 -4.02 30.92 -25.88
C GLY A 170 -5.00 31.72 -25.05
N ILE A 171 -4.45 32.50 -24.11
CA ILE A 171 -5.18 33.47 -23.30
C ILE A 171 -4.71 34.87 -23.68
N THR A 172 -5.61 35.73 -24.15
CA THR A 172 -5.26 37.12 -24.49
C THR A 172 -5.01 37.98 -23.24
N LYS A 173 -4.39 39.16 -23.43
CA LYS A 173 -4.21 40.16 -22.36
C LYS A 173 -5.53 40.57 -21.66
N GLN A 174 -6.67 40.40 -22.33
CA GLN A 174 -8.03 40.65 -21.82
C GLN A 174 -8.70 39.39 -21.22
N ASN A 175 -7.94 38.34 -20.86
CA ASN A 175 -8.45 37.07 -20.32
C ASN A 175 -9.41 36.30 -21.26
N LYS A 176 -9.40 36.57 -22.58
CA LYS A 176 -10.20 35.80 -23.54
C LYS A 176 -9.45 34.52 -23.93
N PRO A 177 -10.03 33.31 -23.78
CA PRO A 177 -9.47 32.10 -24.34
C PRO A 177 -9.75 32.01 -25.85
N ILE A 178 -8.77 31.53 -26.61
CA ILE A 178 -8.88 31.26 -28.05
C ILE A 178 -8.18 29.96 -28.42
N ILE A 179 -8.64 29.34 -29.52
CA ILE A 179 -8.02 28.13 -30.10
C ILE A 179 -7.95 28.34 -31.61
N GLU A 180 -6.76 28.68 -32.14
CA GLU A 180 -6.57 29.10 -33.53
C GLU A 180 -5.26 28.57 -34.12
N THR A 181 -5.12 28.65 -35.45
CA THR A 181 -3.90 28.24 -36.18
C THR A 181 -3.05 29.47 -36.51
N PHE A 182 -1.72 29.34 -36.36
CA PHE A 182 -0.76 30.42 -36.57
C PHE A 182 0.34 29.99 -37.55
N ALA A 183 0.95 30.98 -38.21
CA ALA A 183 2.17 30.84 -38.99
C ALA A 183 3.28 31.74 -38.43
N SER A 184 4.52 31.38 -38.76
CA SER A 184 5.71 32.20 -38.48
C SER A 184 5.83 33.31 -39.53
N GLN A 185 6.11 34.53 -39.09
CA GLN A 185 6.62 35.60 -39.94
C GLN A 185 7.78 36.29 -39.21
N GLY A 186 8.74 36.85 -39.93
CA GLY A 186 9.79 37.62 -39.29
C GLY A 186 10.77 38.26 -40.26
N VAL A 187 11.64 39.10 -39.71
CA VAL A 187 12.66 39.82 -40.47
C VAL A 187 13.97 39.90 -39.69
N VAL A 188 15.07 39.77 -40.41
CA VAL A 188 16.42 40.16 -39.98
C VAL A 188 16.77 41.47 -40.67
N THR A 189 17.16 42.49 -39.92
CA THR A 189 17.50 43.83 -40.43
C THR A 189 18.95 44.15 -40.08
N ALA A 190 19.80 44.27 -41.11
CA ALA A 190 21.20 44.61 -40.98
C ALA A 190 21.41 46.13 -40.77
N ALA A 191 22.56 46.53 -40.23
CA ALA A 191 22.91 47.93 -39.97
C ALA A 191 22.87 48.85 -41.20
N ASN A 192 23.00 48.29 -42.41
CA ASN A 192 22.89 49.00 -43.69
C ASN A 192 21.44 49.17 -44.19
N GLY A 193 20.43 48.71 -43.43
CA GLY A 193 19.01 48.77 -43.78
C GLY A 193 18.52 47.64 -44.70
N GLN A 194 19.39 46.74 -45.15
CA GLN A 194 18.98 45.56 -45.92
C GLN A 194 18.30 44.53 -45.01
N THR A 195 17.33 43.81 -45.57
CA THR A 195 16.49 42.87 -44.82
C THR A 195 16.46 41.48 -45.45
N TYR A 196 16.22 40.46 -44.62
CA TYR A 196 15.99 39.08 -45.02
C TYR A 196 14.86 38.47 -44.20
N ALA A 197 14.12 37.51 -44.75
CA ALA A 197 13.02 36.86 -44.04
C ALA A 197 13.54 35.96 -42.90
N LEU A 198 13.18 36.26 -41.66
CA LEU A 198 13.41 35.34 -40.54
C LEU A 198 12.35 34.24 -40.59
N THR A 199 12.81 32.99 -40.66
CA THR A 199 11.97 31.83 -40.94
C THR A 199 11.30 31.28 -39.67
N GLY A 200 12.00 31.29 -38.55
CA GLY A 200 11.43 30.90 -37.25
C GLY A 200 12.36 31.12 -36.06
N LEU A 201 11.78 30.94 -34.88
CA LEU A 201 12.41 31.04 -33.57
C LEU A 201 12.33 29.69 -32.83
N ASN A 202 13.47 29.24 -32.30
CA ASN A 202 13.60 28.05 -31.44
C ASN A 202 12.91 26.81 -32.05
N ARG A 203 13.45 26.33 -33.17
CA ARG A 203 12.90 25.22 -33.98
C ARG A 203 13.95 24.16 -34.26
N VAL A 204 13.52 22.89 -34.23
CA VAL A 204 14.30 21.78 -34.80
C VAL A 204 14.36 21.96 -36.31
N VAL A 205 15.56 22.09 -36.87
CA VAL A 205 15.78 22.26 -38.32
C VAL A 205 16.71 21.16 -38.80
N GLY A 206 16.24 20.33 -39.74
CA GLY A 206 17.07 19.33 -40.41
C GLY A 206 18.10 20.01 -41.31
N THR A 207 17.63 20.52 -42.45
CA THR A 207 18.41 21.25 -43.45
C THR A 207 17.96 22.71 -43.49
N LEU A 208 18.90 23.65 -43.51
CA LEU A 208 18.58 25.09 -43.51
C LEU A 208 18.06 25.59 -44.86
N GLY A 209 18.55 25.04 -45.99
CA GLY A 209 18.19 25.54 -47.32
C GLY A 209 18.52 27.03 -47.45
N ASN A 210 17.56 27.84 -47.92
CA ASN A 210 17.67 29.30 -48.06
C ASN A 210 17.06 30.07 -46.88
N ALA A 211 17.17 29.55 -45.65
CA ALA A 211 16.51 30.11 -44.47
C ALA A 211 17.47 30.79 -43.48
N ILE A 212 16.91 31.62 -42.61
CA ILE A 212 17.55 32.08 -41.36
C ILE A 212 16.61 31.73 -40.20
N TYR A 213 17.14 31.06 -39.18
CA TYR A 213 16.44 30.79 -37.92
C TYR A 213 17.13 31.50 -36.76
N LYS A 214 16.35 31.88 -35.75
CA LYS A 214 16.83 32.49 -34.51
C LYS A 214 16.75 31.47 -33.38
N TYR A 215 17.77 31.46 -32.53
CA TYR A 215 17.85 30.68 -31.31
C TYR A 215 18.23 31.60 -30.15
N ASP A 216 17.49 31.56 -29.05
CA ASP A 216 17.78 32.32 -27.83
C ASP A 216 17.93 31.39 -26.62
N ALA A 217 18.05 31.96 -25.42
CA ALA A 217 18.30 31.19 -24.19
C ALA A 217 17.24 30.13 -23.88
N ALA A 218 16.03 30.20 -24.46
CA ALA A 218 15.01 29.17 -24.32
C ALA A 218 15.29 27.91 -25.16
N TRP A 219 16.26 27.94 -26.07
CA TRP A 219 16.66 26.77 -26.84
C TRP A 219 17.28 25.69 -25.95
N GLY A 220 18.36 26.01 -25.22
CA GLY A 220 19.04 25.11 -24.28
C GLY A 220 20.08 24.15 -24.88
N SER A 221 20.58 24.40 -26.09
CA SER A 221 21.58 23.53 -26.71
C SER A 221 22.59 24.24 -27.60
N VAL A 222 23.80 23.67 -27.64
CA VAL A 222 24.87 24.00 -28.61
C VAL A 222 24.56 23.48 -30.03
N MET A 223 23.54 22.63 -30.19
CA MET A 223 23.10 22.09 -31.47
C MET A 223 21.80 22.75 -31.92
N ARG A 224 21.81 23.38 -33.10
CA ARG A 224 20.70 24.23 -33.59
C ARG A 224 20.09 23.66 -34.88
N ALA A 225 20.64 23.99 -36.04
CA ALA A 225 20.39 23.22 -37.25
C ALA A 225 21.15 21.88 -37.21
N LYS A 226 20.61 20.81 -37.79
CA LYS A 226 21.27 19.50 -37.86
C LYS A 226 22.24 19.36 -39.03
N ASP A 227 22.11 20.22 -40.04
CA ASP A 227 23.02 20.28 -41.19
C ASP A 227 24.47 20.64 -40.79
N ALA A 228 25.42 19.79 -41.16
CA ALA A 228 26.85 20.02 -40.93
C ALA A 228 27.52 20.80 -42.08
N THR A 229 26.86 20.94 -43.23
CA THR A 229 27.44 21.50 -44.45
C THR A 229 27.01 22.95 -44.70
N ALA A 230 27.99 23.85 -44.82
CA ALA A 230 27.86 25.20 -45.37
C ALA A 230 26.76 26.12 -44.76
N HIS A 231 26.56 26.05 -43.44
CA HIS A 231 25.79 27.08 -42.70
C HIS A 231 26.70 28.15 -42.08
N THR A 232 26.08 29.28 -41.73
CA THR A 232 26.69 30.39 -41.00
C THR A 232 25.95 30.60 -39.68
N GLU A 233 26.68 30.72 -38.56
CA GLU A 233 26.11 31.13 -37.27
C GLU A 233 26.55 32.55 -36.89
N VAL A 234 25.64 33.36 -36.37
CA VAL A 234 25.91 34.76 -35.94
C VAL A 234 25.49 34.93 -34.49
N LEU A 235 26.44 35.21 -33.59
CA LEU A 235 26.14 35.59 -32.22
C LEU A 235 25.83 37.09 -32.14
N VAL A 236 24.70 37.44 -31.55
CA VAL A 236 24.28 38.81 -31.26
C VAL A 236 24.06 38.95 -29.76
N VAL A 237 24.69 39.93 -29.13
CA VAL A 237 24.55 40.25 -27.69
C VAL A 237 24.26 41.74 -27.56
N ASP A 238 23.24 42.10 -26.78
CA ASP A 238 22.74 43.48 -26.63
C ASP A 238 22.43 44.17 -27.98
N GLY A 239 21.99 43.37 -28.98
CA GLY A 239 21.69 43.83 -30.34
C GLY A 239 22.90 44.09 -31.23
N VAL A 240 24.12 43.75 -30.77
CA VAL A 240 25.38 43.92 -31.52
C VAL A 240 25.99 42.56 -31.86
N VAL A 241 26.44 42.41 -33.10
CA VAL A 241 27.11 41.18 -33.59
C VAL A 241 28.47 41.03 -32.94
N GLN A 242 28.66 39.95 -32.18
CA GLN A 242 29.91 39.65 -31.48
C GLN A 242 30.83 38.73 -32.29
N SER A 243 30.26 37.76 -33.01
CA SER A 243 31.02 36.79 -33.79
C SER A 243 30.18 36.18 -34.92
N ILE A 244 30.87 35.77 -35.99
CA ILE A 244 30.28 35.11 -37.16
C ILE A 244 31.13 33.87 -37.45
N PHE A 245 30.48 32.71 -37.47
CA PHE A 245 31.08 31.41 -37.79
C PHE A 245 30.58 30.97 -39.16
N THR A 246 31.48 30.56 -40.05
CA THR A 246 31.16 30.22 -41.44
C THR A 246 31.66 28.81 -41.79
N GLY A 247 31.27 28.32 -42.98
CA GLY A 247 31.74 27.03 -43.50
C GLY A 247 31.27 25.82 -42.70
N GLY A 248 30.15 25.92 -42.00
CA GLY A 248 29.63 24.87 -41.10
C GLY A 248 30.21 24.89 -39.68
N SER A 249 31.08 25.87 -39.36
CA SER A 249 31.51 26.12 -37.98
C SER A 249 30.37 26.74 -37.16
N ARG A 250 30.37 26.49 -35.85
CA ARG A 250 29.29 26.86 -34.92
C ARG A 250 29.82 27.65 -33.74
N TYR A 251 28.94 28.44 -33.11
CA TYR A 251 29.23 29.01 -31.79
C TYR A 251 29.26 27.88 -30.75
N PRO A 252 30.32 27.73 -29.92
CA PRO A 252 30.50 26.54 -29.09
C PRO A 252 29.60 26.47 -27.85
N GLU A 253 28.82 27.51 -27.55
CA GLU A 253 27.98 27.59 -26.34
C GLU A 253 26.49 27.76 -26.71
N GLU A 254 25.65 27.82 -25.67
CA GLU A 254 24.24 28.20 -25.77
C GLU A 254 24.08 29.70 -26.06
N ALA A 255 22.88 30.12 -26.48
CA ALA A 255 22.59 31.52 -26.67
C ALA A 255 22.47 32.25 -25.31
N PRO A 256 23.18 33.38 -25.10
CA PRO A 256 23.19 34.08 -23.81
C PRO A 256 21.85 34.78 -23.54
N ALA A 257 21.54 34.99 -22.26
CA ALA A 257 20.26 35.56 -21.80
C ALA A 257 19.93 36.96 -22.36
N ASN A 258 20.94 37.77 -22.69
CA ASN A 258 20.82 39.09 -23.32
C ASN A 258 21.13 39.08 -24.82
N GLY A 259 21.04 37.92 -25.48
CA GLY A 259 21.42 37.74 -26.88
C GLY A 259 20.64 36.65 -27.60
N PHE A 260 21.11 36.34 -28.81
CA PHE A 260 20.59 35.27 -29.65
C PHE A 260 21.66 34.83 -30.67
N ILE A 261 21.46 33.65 -31.24
CA ILE A 261 22.23 33.10 -32.35
C ILE A 261 21.32 33.03 -33.57
N LEU A 262 21.77 33.51 -34.73
CA LEU A 262 21.14 33.19 -36.01
C LEU A 262 21.87 32.00 -36.64
N SER A 263 21.15 30.99 -37.11
CA SER A 263 21.69 29.96 -38.00
C SER A 263 21.12 30.17 -39.41
N ALA A 264 21.98 30.39 -40.40
CA ALA A 264 21.64 30.78 -41.76
C ALA A 264 22.22 29.80 -42.79
N GLY A 265 21.46 29.48 -43.83
CA GLY A 265 21.90 28.66 -44.96
C GLY A 265 21.64 29.32 -46.32
N GLY A 266 22.35 28.87 -47.36
CA GLY A 266 22.11 29.27 -48.76
C GLY A 266 22.10 30.79 -48.93
N THR A 267 21.08 31.33 -49.61
CA THR A 267 20.93 32.79 -49.80
C THR A 267 20.77 33.57 -48.49
N GLY A 268 20.38 32.92 -47.38
CA GLY A 268 20.39 33.51 -46.05
C GLY A 268 21.82 33.66 -45.49
N ALA A 269 22.70 32.70 -45.73
CA ALA A 269 24.12 32.81 -45.40
C ALA A 269 24.83 33.86 -46.28
N GLU A 270 24.48 33.93 -47.57
CA GLU A 270 24.94 35.00 -48.47
C GLU A 270 24.47 36.39 -48.02
N PHE A 271 23.23 36.52 -47.53
CA PHE A 271 22.73 37.77 -46.95
C PHE A 271 23.59 38.22 -45.75
N ILE A 272 23.91 37.31 -44.82
CA ILE A 272 24.79 37.60 -43.69
C ILE A 272 26.18 38.05 -44.20
N ALA A 273 26.80 37.27 -45.09
CA ALA A 273 28.14 37.55 -45.60
C ALA A 273 28.26 38.91 -46.32
N ASN A 274 27.20 39.35 -47.00
CA ASN A 274 27.18 40.60 -47.76
C ASN A 274 26.76 41.84 -46.95
N ASN A 275 26.08 41.68 -45.81
CA ASN A 275 25.42 42.79 -45.11
C ASN A 275 25.76 42.93 -43.62
N VAL A 276 26.42 41.94 -43.01
CA VAL A 276 26.61 41.87 -41.54
C VAL A 276 28.08 41.62 -41.21
N LYS A 277 28.67 42.47 -40.36
CA LYS A 277 30.01 42.24 -39.79
C LYS A 277 30.01 42.35 -38.26
N VAL A 278 31.07 41.84 -37.62
CA VAL A 278 31.29 42.01 -36.17
C VAL A 278 31.31 43.50 -35.80
N GLY A 279 30.60 43.85 -34.73
CA GLY A 279 30.38 45.23 -34.29
C GLY A 279 29.16 45.92 -34.92
N ASP A 280 28.50 45.34 -35.92
CA ASP A 280 27.24 45.90 -36.43
C ASP A 280 26.07 45.70 -35.47
N LYS A 281 25.11 46.62 -35.51
CA LYS A 281 23.77 46.37 -34.97
C LYS A 281 23.01 45.40 -35.88
N LEU A 282 22.34 44.42 -35.29
CA LEU A 282 21.51 43.45 -36.02
C LEU A 282 20.20 43.21 -35.26
N GLU A 283 19.07 43.51 -35.89
CA GLU A 283 17.76 43.18 -35.35
C GLU A 283 17.25 41.87 -35.98
N ALA A 284 16.72 40.96 -35.17
CA ALA A 284 16.05 39.75 -35.66
C ALA A 284 14.74 39.55 -34.90
N LYS A 285 13.63 39.89 -35.57
CA LYS A 285 12.28 39.87 -34.99
C LYS A 285 11.44 38.75 -35.62
N ALA A 286 11.01 37.81 -34.79
CA ALA A 286 9.97 36.84 -35.10
C ALA A 286 8.62 37.37 -34.60
N THR A 287 7.55 37.04 -35.32
CA THR A 287 6.16 37.40 -35.01
C THR A 287 5.23 36.24 -35.33
N LEU A 288 4.03 36.24 -34.74
CA LEU A 288 2.97 35.29 -35.06
C LEU A 288 1.85 35.97 -35.86
N VAL A 289 1.39 35.30 -36.91
CA VAL A 289 0.21 35.72 -37.68
C VAL A 289 -0.81 34.58 -37.75
N PRO A 290 -2.12 34.83 -37.56
CA PRO A 290 -3.15 33.83 -37.77
C PRO A 290 -3.19 33.35 -39.22
N VAL A 291 -3.45 32.06 -39.42
CA VAL A 291 -3.67 31.50 -40.78
C VAL A 291 -5.05 31.92 -41.32
N ASN A 292 -6.02 32.17 -40.44
CA ASN A 292 -7.32 32.73 -40.80
C ASN A 292 -7.18 34.26 -41.02
N PRO A 293 -7.33 34.77 -42.25
CA PRO A 293 -7.09 36.18 -42.57
C PRO A 293 -8.13 37.15 -41.96
N ASN A 294 -9.22 36.62 -41.37
CA ASN A 294 -10.20 37.43 -40.65
C ASN A 294 -9.81 37.70 -39.18
N LEU A 295 -8.66 37.21 -38.73
CA LEU A 295 -8.13 37.41 -37.38
C LEU A 295 -6.86 38.28 -37.42
N THR A 296 -6.74 39.19 -36.46
CA THR A 296 -5.68 40.21 -36.42
C THR A 296 -4.80 40.09 -35.17
N TYR A 297 -4.64 38.88 -34.62
CA TYR A 297 -3.81 38.64 -33.45
C TYR A 297 -2.31 38.72 -33.79
N THR A 298 -1.52 39.17 -32.82
CA THR A 298 -0.05 39.14 -32.82
C THR A 298 0.45 38.43 -31.57
N GLU A 299 1.73 38.09 -31.50
CA GLU A 299 2.34 37.55 -30.27
C GLU A 299 2.12 38.46 -29.04
N ASN A 300 2.02 39.77 -29.25
CA ASN A 300 1.84 40.76 -28.18
C ASN A 300 0.41 40.81 -27.61
N ASP A 301 -0.56 40.14 -28.22
CA ASP A 301 -1.94 40.09 -27.71
C ASP A 301 -2.12 39.03 -26.62
N PHE A 302 -1.14 38.14 -26.46
CA PHE A 302 -1.22 36.99 -25.56
C PHE A 302 -0.55 37.24 -24.21
N LYS A 303 -1.14 36.67 -23.15
CA LYS A 303 -0.43 36.37 -21.89
C LYS A 303 0.34 35.07 -22.04
N MET A 304 -0.27 34.10 -22.72
CA MET A 304 0.30 32.82 -23.06
C MET A 304 -0.35 32.26 -24.33
N LEU A 305 0.37 31.37 -24.99
CA LEU A 305 -0.06 30.60 -26.15
C LEU A 305 0.72 29.29 -26.14
N VAL A 306 0.07 28.15 -26.35
CA VAL A 306 0.73 26.83 -26.40
C VAL A 306 0.20 26.01 -27.56
N GLY A 307 1.10 25.33 -28.25
CA GLY A 307 0.78 24.42 -29.34
C GLY A 307 -0.06 23.21 -28.89
N GLY A 308 -0.81 22.70 -29.85
CA GLY A 308 -1.54 21.45 -29.83
C GLY A 308 -1.69 20.94 -31.27
N HIS A 309 -2.45 19.88 -31.46
CA HIS A 309 -2.53 19.18 -32.75
C HIS A 309 -3.75 19.58 -33.57
N THR A 310 -4.83 18.81 -33.46
CA THR A 310 -6.09 19.04 -34.17
C THR A 310 -7.10 19.71 -33.26
N ILE A 311 -7.95 20.57 -33.83
CA ILE A 311 -9.21 20.93 -33.20
C ILE A 311 -10.02 19.66 -32.90
N LEU A 312 -10.71 19.65 -31.76
CA LEU A 312 -11.63 18.58 -31.35
C LEU A 312 -13.06 19.08 -31.38
N LEU A 313 -13.34 20.26 -30.81
CA LEU A 313 -14.69 20.83 -30.76
C LEU A 313 -14.74 22.23 -31.36
N ILE A 314 -15.80 22.51 -32.10
CA ILE A 314 -16.22 23.84 -32.53
C ILE A 314 -17.71 23.97 -32.21
N ASP A 315 -18.10 25.09 -31.62
CA ASP A 315 -19.48 25.46 -31.28
C ASP A 315 -20.27 24.36 -30.53
N GLY A 316 -19.61 23.69 -29.58
CA GLY A 316 -20.17 22.63 -28.75
C GLY A 316 -20.38 21.30 -29.47
N ALA A 317 -19.89 21.15 -30.70
CA ALA A 317 -20.03 19.97 -31.53
C ALA A 317 -18.66 19.40 -31.94
N ALA A 318 -18.63 18.11 -32.30
CA ALA A 318 -17.44 17.44 -32.81
C ALA A 318 -17.02 18.04 -34.15
N ALA A 319 -15.78 18.54 -34.22
CA ALA A 319 -15.19 19.07 -35.44
C ALA A 319 -14.48 17.98 -36.26
N SER A 320 -14.37 18.17 -37.57
CA SER A 320 -13.49 17.36 -38.41
C SER A 320 -12.03 17.56 -38.01
N PHE A 321 -11.24 16.50 -37.97
CA PHE A 321 -9.81 16.63 -37.66
C PHE A 321 -9.09 17.41 -38.77
N THR A 322 -8.27 18.38 -38.38
CA THR A 322 -7.67 19.36 -39.31
C THR A 322 -6.38 18.88 -39.97
N ARG A 323 -6.02 17.62 -39.75
CA ARG A 323 -4.91 16.89 -40.36
C ARG A 323 -5.05 15.39 -40.09
N ASP A 324 -4.16 14.59 -40.65
CA ASP A 324 -4.05 13.17 -40.28
C ASP A 324 -3.78 12.99 -38.78
N VAL A 325 -4.42 11.97 -38.22
CA VAL A 325 -4.34 11.58 -36.80
C VAL A 325 -3.77 10.17 -36.62
N SER A 326 -3.37 9.48 -37.70
CA SER A 326 -2.81 8.13 -37.65
C SER A 326 -1.58 8.05 -36.75
N GLY A 327 -0.62 8.98 -36.93
CA GLY A 327 0.60 9.10 -36.12
C GLY A 327 0.38 9.41 -34.64
N ILE A 328 -0.82 9.86 -34.25
CA ILE A 328 -1.21 10.08 -32.85
C ILE A 328 -2.24 9.04 -32.36
N SER A 329 -2.27 7.88 -33.04
CA SER A 329 -3.20 6.77 -32.76
C SER A 329 -4.67 7.19 -32.73
N GLY A 330 -5.11 8.09 -33.62
CA GLY A 330 -6.42 8.75 -33.51
C GLY A 330 -7.64 7.82 -33.45
N SER A 331 -7.56 6.68 -34.15
CA SER A 331 -8.57 5.59 -34.13
C SER A 331 -8.38 4.56 -33.01
N GLY A 332 -7.25 4.59 -32.31
CA GLY A 332 -6.90 3.69 -31.22
C GLY A 332 -7.30 4.23 -29.85
N ASN A 333 -7.60 3.32 -28.92
CA ASN A 333 -7.70 3.66 -27.51
C ASN A 333 -6.29 3.90 -26.96
N THR A 334 -6.07 5.06 -26.32
CA THR A 334 -4.84 5.40 -25.60
C THR A 334 -5.16 6.57 -24.67
N ALA A 335 -4.26 6.89 -23.75
CA ALA A 335 -4.41 8.07 -22.91
C ALA A 335 -4.39 9.35 -23.75
N ARG A 336 -5.15 10.38 -23.35
CA ARG A 336 -5.32 11.65 -24.08
C ARG A 336 -5.24 12.85 -23.14
N THR A 337 -4.74 13.97 -23.66
CA THR A 337 -4.85 15.30 -23.04
C THR A 337 -5.56 16.27 -23.99
N ALA A 338 -6.40 17.16 -23.47
CA ALA A 338 -6.98 18.28 -24.21
C ALA A 338 -7.09 19.52 -23.34
N VAL A 339 -7.16 20.68 -23.99
CA VAL A 339 -7.58 21.93 -23.37
C VAL A 339 -8.71 22.56 -24.17
N GLY A 340 -9.66 23.17 -23.48
CA GLY A 340 -10.74 23.93 -24.09
C GLY A 340 -11.47 24.82 -23.10
N PHE A 341 -12.54 25.44 -23.56
CA PHE A 341 -13.32 26.38 -22.76
C PHE A 341 -14.83 26.23 -22.99
N ASP A 342 -15.61 26.66 -22.00
CA ASP A 342 -17.08 26.65 -22.05
C ASP A 342 -17.65 27.74 -22.98
N LYS A 343 -18.96 27.73 -23.23
CA LYS A 343 -19.62 28.68 -24.14
C LYS A 343 -19.51 30.14 -23.69
N SER A 344 -19.35 30.41 -22.39
CA SER A 344 -19.14 31.77 -21.90
C SER A 344 -17.70 32.28 -22.08
N GLY A 345 -16.74 31.38 -22.34
CA GLY A 345 -15.31 31.70 -22.37
C GLY A 345 -14.71 32.05 -20.99
N ARG A 346 -15.44 31.79 -19.90
CA ARG A 346 -14.98 32.05 -18.52
C ARG A 346 -14.17 30.90 -17.96
N TYR A 347 -14.58 29.66 -18.23
CA TYR A 347 -14.00 28.47 -17.62
C TYR A 347 -13.14 27.72 -18.62
N VAL A 348 -11.87 27.54 -18.28
CA VAL A 348 -10.93 26.68 -19.02
C VAL A 348 -10.90 25.31 -18.36
N TYR A 349 -10.91 24.29 -19.21
CA TYR A 349 -10.90 22.88 -18.86
C TYR A 349 -9.62 22.26 -19.42
N MET A 350 -8.73 21.78 -18.55
CA MET A 350 -7.65 20.88 -18.92
C MET A 350 -8.07 19.47 -18.55
N VAL A 351 -8.14 18.59 -19.53
CA VAL A 351 -8.75 17.26 -19.41
C VAL A 351 -7.72 16.21 -19.76
N THR A 352 -7.50 15.24 -18.87
CA THR A 352 -6.83 13.98 -19.21
C THR A 352 -7.80 12.80 -19.12
N ALA A 353 -7.58 11.82 -19.97
CA ALA A 353 -8.27 10.53 -19.96
C ALA A 353 -7.22 9.42 -19.95
N ASP A 354 -7.25 8.54 -18.96
CA ASP A 354 -6.16 7.60 -18.67
C ASP A 354 -6.27 6.30 -19.51
N HIS A 355 -5.15 5.59 -19.65
CA HIS A 355 -5.07 4.24 -20.24
C HIS A 355 -4.20 3.35 -19.35
N ALA A 356 -4.58 3.24 -18.08
CA ALA A 356 -3.92 2.47 -17.04
C ALA A 356 -4.93 2.15 -15.92
N ALA A 357 -4.60 1.22 -15.01
CA ALA A 357 -5.38 0.89 -13.82
C ALA A 357 -6.90 0.67 -14.08
N GLY A 358 -7.22 -0.16 -15.08
CA GLY A 358 -8.61 -0.45 -15.48
C GLY A 358 -9.27 0.58 -16.40
N SER A 359 -8.62 1.73 -16.67
CA SER A 359 -9.07 2.69 -17.67
C SER A 359 -8.69 2.25 -19.08
N VAL A 360 -9.66 2.16 -19.99
CA VAL A 360 -9.45 1.73 -21.39
C VAL A 360 -8.97 2.87 -22.28
N GLY A 361 -9.22 4.13 -21.93
CA GLY A 361 -8.86 5.29 -22.74
C GLY A 361 -9.74 5.49 -24.00
N PRO A 362 -9.84 6.72 -24.53
CA PRO A 362 -10.69 7.02 -25.68
C PRO A 362 -9.92 7.08 -27.01
N THR A 363 -10.62 6.72 -28.09
CA THR A 363 -10.31 7.20 -29.45
C THR A 363 -10.52 8.71 -29.52
N LEU A 364 -9.98 9.43 -30.50
CA LEU A 364 -10.23 10.88 -30.58
C LEU A 364 -11.72 11.20 -30.76
N SER A 365 -12.44 10.41 -31.55
CA SER A 365 -13.89 10.60 -31.74
C SER A 365 -14.72 10.27 -30.51
N ASP A 366 -14.26 9.37 -29.64
CA ASP A 366 -14.86 9.13 -28.34
C ASP A 366 -14.49 10.24 -27.34
N PHE A 367 -13.27 10.78 -27.43
CA PHE A 367 -12.84 11.90 -26.60
C PHE A 367 -13.64 13.17 -26.91
N GLN A 368 -13.98 13.43 -28.18
CA GLN A 368 -14.92 14.50 -28.56
C GLN A 368 -16.25 14.40 -27.80
N LYS A 369 -16.84 13.19 -27.69
CA LYS A 369 -18.12 12.98 -26.97
C LYS A 369 -17.98 13.27 -25.49
N LEU A 370 -16.92 12.75 -24.86
CA LEU A 370 -16.57 13.02 -23.46
C LEU A 370 -16.40 14.53 -23.20
N LEU A 371 -15.73 15.27 -24.08
CA LEU A 371 -15.56 16.72 -23.95
C LEU A 371 -16.89 17.49 -24.14
N ILE A 372 -17.81 16.98 -24.96
CA ILE A 372 -19.18 17.52 -25.08
C ILE A 372 -19.99 17.25 -23.81
N GLU A 373 -19.91 16.06 -23.22
CA GLU A 373 -20.54 15.73 -21.92
C GLU A 373 -19.97 16.57 -20.76
N LEU A 374 -18.69 16.97 -20.83
CA LEU A 374 -18.09 17.95 -19.91
C LEU A 374 -18.56 19.41 -20.14
N GLY A 375 -19.24 19.70 -21.25
CA GLY A 375 -19.78 21.02 -21.58
C GLY A 375 -18.81 21.97 -22.28
N LEU A 376 -17.73 21.47 -22.90
CA LEU A 376 -16.79 22.33 -23.64
C LEU A 376 -17.41 22.82 -24.96
N TRP A 377 -17.20 24.10 -25.26
CA TRP A 377 -17.66 24.76 -26.49
C TRP A 377 -16.61 24.69 -27.61
N ARG A 378 -15.34 24.89 -27.27
CA ARG A 378 -14.21 24.78 -28.20
C ARG A 378 -13.05 24.09 -27.49
N ALA A 379 -12.40 23.14 -28.15
CA ALA A 379 -11.35 22.32 -27.55
C ALA A 379 -10.32 21.86 -28.59
N VAL A 380 -9.05 21.74 -28.17
CA VAL A 380 -7.92 21.26 -28.98
C VAL A 380 -7.27 20.04 -28.32
N ASN A 381 -6.82 19.09 -29.14
CA ASN A 381 -6.07 17.93 -28.68
C ASN A 381 -4.62 18.32 -28.38
N LEU A 382 -4.16 18.01 -27.17
CA LEU A 382 -2.76 18.13 -26.72
C LEU A 382 -2.06 16.76 -26.86
N ASP A 383 -0.76 16.68 -26.56
CA ASP A 383 -0.03 15.40 -26.65
C ASP A 383 -0.62 14.34 -25.71
N GLY A 384 -0.52 13.07 -26.10
CA GLY A 384 -1.20 11.95 -25.47
C GLY A 384 -0.30 10.75 -25.21
N GLY A 385 -0.89 9.56 -25.08
CA GLY A 385 -0.14 8.36 -24.73
C GLY A 385 0.57 8.51 -23.39
N GLY A 386 1.83 8.09 -23.28
CA GLY A 386 2.61 8.21 -22.05
C GLY A 386 2.98 9.64 -21.65
N SER A 387 2.78 10.63 -22.53
CA SER A 387 2.89 12.05 -22.16
C SER A 387 1.73 12.51 -21.27
N THR A 388 0.57 11.85 -21.36
CA THR A 388 -0.69 12.19 -20.65
C THR A 388 -0.49 12.28 -19.15
N THR A 389 -0.37 13.50 -18.64
CA THR A 389 -0.08 13.77 -17.23
C THR A 389 -0.94 14.93 -16.76
N LEU A 390 -1.57 14.80 -15.60
CA LEU A 390 -2.26 15.86 -14.88
C LEU A 390 -1.77 15.90 -13.44
N VAL A 391 -1.35 17.08 -13.01
CA VAL A 391 -0.88 17.35 -11.66
C VAL A 391 -1.78 18.40 -11.01
N SER A 392 -1.95 18.29 -9.70
CA SER A 392 -2.63 19.30 -8.88
C SER A 392 -2.06 19.30 -7.48
N ARG A 393 -2.11 20.45 -6.82
CA ARG A 393 -1.85 20.60 -5.38
C ARG A 393 -3.09 20.15 -4.63
N PRO A 394 -3.05 19.05 -3.84
CA PRO A 394 -4.16 18.68 -2.98
C PRO A 394 -4.43 19.79 -1.95
N LEU A 395 -5.66 19.89 -1.48
CA LEU A 395 -6.02 20.94 -0.52
C LEU A 395 -5.19 20.82 0.77
N GLY A 396 -4.64 21.94 1.24
CA GLY A 396 -3.78 21.99 2.42
C GLY A 396 -2.33 21.50 2.21
N GLU A 397 -1.97 21.01 1.01
CA GLU A 397 -0.57 20.70 0.67
C GLU A 397 0.15 21.91 0.09
N PHE A 398 1.46 21.98 0.29
CA PHE A 398 2.33 22.99 -0.33
C PHE A 398 2.65 22.69 -1.79
N GLU A 399 2.94 21.43 -2.08
CA GLU A 399 3.45 20.98 -3.38
C GLU A 399 2.38 20.38 -4.28
N ALA A 400 2.56 20.55 -5.59
CA ALA A 400 1.81 19.77 -6.57
C ALA A 400 2.11 18.26 -6.42
N ALA A 401 1.13 17.43 -6.76
CA ALA A 401 1.19 15.98 -6.81
C ALA A 401 0.57 15.44 -8.11
N LEU A 402 0.95 14.22 -8.49
CA LEU A 402 0.37 13.51 -9.63
C LEU A 402 -1.08 13.10 -9.31
N ALA A 403 -2.03 13.41 -10.21
CA ALA A 403 -3.45 13.24 -9.96
C ALA A 403 -4.18 12.29 -10.93
N ASN A 404 -3.54 11.94 -12.06
CA ASN A 404 -3.96 10.90 -12.98
C ASN A 404 -3.03 9.68 -12.91
N VAL A 405 -3.35 8.59 -13.62
CA VAL A 405 -2.46 7.42 -13.73
C VAL A 405 -1.78 7.39 -15.10
N PRO A 406 -0.46 7.67 -15.19
CA PRO A 406 0.27 7.63 -16.45
C PRO A 406 0.20 6.24 -17.11
N LYS A 407 0.02 6.24 -18.44
CA LYS A 407 -0.10 5.02 -19.26
C LYS A 407 1.07 4.05 -19.04
N ASP A 408 2.29 4.59 -18.97
CA ASP A 408 3.54 3.82 -18.95
C ASP A 408 4.01 3.54 -17.51
N GLY A 409 3.13 3.66 -16.50
CA GLY A 409 3.41 3.47 -15.07
C GLY A 409 4.26 4.57 -14.41
N SER A 410 4.85 5.45 -15.21
CA SER A 410 5.69 6.57 -14.79
C SER A 410 5.42 7.80 -15.66
N GLN A 411 5.80 8.99 -15.18
CA GLN A 411 5.65 10.24 -15.94
C GLN A 411 6.76 10.34 -17.01
N ARG A 412 6.37 10.68 -18.24
CA ARG A 412 7.31 10.96 -19.33
C ARG A 412 7.88 12.39 -19.22
N ARG A 413 9.16 12.56 -19.57
CA ARG A 413 9.76 13.89 -19.80
C ARG A 413 9.27 14.45 -21.14
N VAL A 414 8.71 15.66 -21.12
CA VAL A 414 8.14 16.39 -22.27
C VAL A 414 8.80 17.77 -22.40
N VAL A 415 8.58 18.47 -23.52
CA VAL A 415 9.20 19.80 -23.77
C VAL A 415 8.45 20.97 -23.12
N ASN A 416 7.15 20.83 -22.86
CA ASN A 416 6.33 21.82 -22.18
C ASN A 416 5.03 21.23 -21.59
N GLY A 417 4.39 22.03 -20.75
CA GLY A 417 3.08 21.79 -20.15
C GLY A 417 2.28 23.08 -20.01
N LEU A 418 0.99 22.95 -19.71
CA LEU A 418 0.09 24.06 -19.43
C LEU A 418 -0.17 24.10 -17.91
N GLY A 419 0.23 25.19 -17.26
CA GLY A 419 0.12 25.38 -15.82
C GLY A 419 -0.99 26.37 -15.41
N VAL A 420 -1.52 26.17 -14.21
CA VAL A 420 -2.39 27.10 -13.48
C VAL A 420 -1.66 27.57 -12.24
N PHE A 421 -1.64 28.88 -12.02
CA PHE A 421 -0.93 29.55 -10.94
C PHE A 421 -1.93 30.30 -10.06
N SER A 422 -1.76 30.18 -8.75
CA SER A 422 -2.44 31.02 -7.77
C SER A 422 -1.60 32.26 -7.52
N THR A 423 -2.13 33.45 -7.76
CA THR A 423 -1.48 34.72 -7.34
C THR A 423 -2.07 35.27 -6.04
N ALA A 424 -2.86 34.46 -5.32
CA ALA A 424 -3.46 34.85 -4.05
C ALA A 424 -2.39 34.88 -2.94
N ALA A 425 -2.20 36.04 -2.32
CA ALA A 425 -1.38 36.13 -1.11
C ALA A 425 -1.96 35.29 0.04
N PRO A 426 -1.13 34.81 0.98
CA PRO A 426 -1.59 34.16 2.20
C PRO A 426 -2.57 35.05 2.98
N ALA A 427 -3.68 34.46 3.42
CA ALA A 427 -4.76 35.13 4.10
C ALA A 427 -5.11 34.45 5.44
N ALA A 428 -6.20 34.89 6.08
CA ALA A 428 -6.67 34.30 7.33
C ALA A 428 -7.02 32.81 7.16
N LEU A 429 -6.66 32.01 8.18
CA LEU A 429 -7.07 30.62 8.32
C LEU A 429 -8.57 30.47 8.07
N LYS A 430 -8.92 29.55 7.18
CA LYS A 430 -10.30 29.18 6.89
C LYS A 430 -10.69 27.90 7.58
N ASP A 431 -9.87 26.85 7.42
CA ASP A 431 -10.21 25.51 7.90
C ASP A 431 -8.99 24.59 8.01
N PHE A 432 -9.25 23.37 8.49
CA PHE A 432 -8.29 22.29 8.58
C PHE A 432 -8.66 21.09 7.69
N ILE A 433 -7.72 20.16 7.56
CA ILE A 433 -7.95 18.76 7.22
C ILE A 433 -7.28 17.95 8.32
N VAL A 434 -8.06 17.18 9.09
CA VAL A 434 -7.54 16.29 10.13
C VAL A 434 -7.21 14.94 9.51
N ASP A 435 -5.99 14.46 9.72
CA ASP A 435 -5.47 13.21 9.17
C ASP A 435 -5.09 12.22 10.27
N GLY A 436 -5.47 10.97 10.08
CA GLY A 436 -5.32 9.88 11.05
C GLY A 436 -6.43 8.81 10.94
N PRO A 437 -6.34 7.74 11.74
CA PRO A 437 -7.25 6.60 11.65
C PRO A 437 -8.67 6.95 12.12
N LYS A 438 -9.67 6.43 11.39
CA LYS A 438 -11.11 6.56 11.70
C LYS A 438 -11.68 5.36 12.46
N LEU A 439 -10.94 4.26 12.50
CA LEU A 439 -11.23 3.09 13.32
C LEU A 439 -10.07 2.92 14.31
N LEU A 440 -10.40 2.83 15.59
CA LEU A 440 -9.48 2.65 16.70
C LEU A 440 -9.84 1.38 17.47
N TRP A 441 -8.90 0.88 18.26
CA TRP A 441 -9.13 -0.21 19.21
C TRP A 441 -9.20 0.33 20.63
N LYS A 442 -10.10 -0.20 21.46
CA LYS A 442 -10.14 0.13 22.89
C LYS A 442 -8.79 -0.15 23.56
N GLY A 443 -8.26 0.86 24.24
CA GLY A 443 -6.91 0.91 24.82
C GLY A 443 -5.88 1.61 23.94
N GLN A 444 -6.10 1.73 22.62
CA GLN A 444 -5.14 2.29 21.67
C GLN A 444 -4.81 3.75 21.98
N THR A 445 -3.52 4.08 21.89
CA THR A 445 -3.03 5.46 21.85
C THR A 445 -2.72 5.88 20.41
N VAL A 446 -3.04 7.13 20.05
CA VAL A 446 -2.88 7.64 18.68
C VAL A 446 -2.71 9.16 18.64
N SER A 447 -1.93 9.65 17.67
CA SER A 447 -1.82 11.08 17.35
C SER A 447 -2.49 11.39 16.02
N TYR A 448 -3.08 12.58 15.91
CA TYR A 448 -3.65 13.10 14.66
C TYR A 448 -2.79 14.23 14.12
N ASN A 449 -2.66 14.29 12.79
CA ASN A 449 -2.01 15.39 12.10
C ASN A 449 -3.06 16.36 11.55
N VAL A 450 -2.65 17.58 11.24
CA VAL A 450 -3.49 18.54 10.53
C VAL A 450 -2.75 19.17 9.35
N LYS A 451 -3.51 19.46 8.30
CA LYS A 451 -3.14 20.43 7.26
C LYS A 451 -4.08 21.63 7.43
N ALA A 452 -3.59 22.83 7.19
CA ALA A 452 -4.37 24.06 7.34
C ALA A 452 -4.42 24.82 6.02
N TYR A 453 -5.50 25.56 5.77
CA TYR A 453 -5.60 26.39 4.58
C TYR A 453 -6.37 27.70 4.83
N ASP A 454 -6.05 28.73 4.04
CA ASP A 454 -6.63 30.06 4.16
C ASP A 454 -7.96 30.22 3.38
N VAL A 455 -8.55 31.41 3.44
CA VAL A 455 -9.79 31.74 2.69
C VAL A 455 -9.64 31.70 1.18
N ASN A 456 -8.40 31.74 0.66
CA ASN A 456 -8.06 31.55 -0.76
C ASN A 456 -7.71 30.09 -1.09
N TYR A 457 -7.78 29.17 -0.12
CA TYR A 457 -7.33 27.78 -0.21
C TYR A 457 -5.84 27.63 -0.52
N ASN A 458 -5.01 28.60 -0.11
CA ASN A 458 -3.58 28.41 0.01
C ASN A 458 -3.26 27.59 1.27
N PRO A 459 -2.24 26.72 1.23
CA PRO A 459 -1.76 26.00 2.40
C PRO A 459 -1.15 26.96 3.44
N LEU A 460 -1.36 26.64 4.71
CA LEU A 460 -0.76 27.32 5.86
C LEU A 460 0.00 26.28 6.71
N ASP A 461 1.17 26.63 7.22
CA ASP A 461 1.89 25.75 8.17
C ASP A 461 1.18 25.86 9.54
N PRO A 462 0.58 24.76 10.06
CA PRO A 462 -0.10 24.75 11.35
C PRO A 462 0.76 25.25 12.52
N LYS A 463 2.09 25.13 12.43
CA LYS A 463 3.04 25.57 13.46
C LYS A 463 3.24 27.09 13.49
N THR A 464 2.87 27.80 12.42
CA THR A 464 3.03 29.25 12.27
C THR A 464 1.73 30.04 12.48
N LEU A 465 0.62 29.35 12.79
CA LEU A 465 -0.66 29.98 13.07
C LEU A 465 -0.60 30.84 14.34
N ALA A 466 -1.24 32.01 14.29
CA ALA A 466 -1.23 32.98 15.39
C ALA A 466 -1.85 32.46 16.71
N ALA A 467 -2.75 31.48 16.62
CA ALA A 467 -3.12 30.62 17.74
C ALA A 467 -2.65 29.20 17.42
N PRO A 468 -1.98 28.50 18.36
CA PRO A 468 -1.51 27.14 18.12
C PRO A 468 -2.71 26.21 17.88
N VAL A 469 -2.50 25.17 17.07
CA VAL A 469 -3.50 24.10 16.94
C VAL A 469 -3.60 23.34 18.25
N GLN A 470 -4.83 23.03 18.63
CA GLN A 470 -5.20 22.27 19.82
C GLN A 470 -6.15 21.15 19.42
N PHE A 471 -6.17 20.08 20.20
CA PHE A 471 -7.02 18.92 19.99
C PHE A 471 -7.92 18.66 21.19
N LYS A 472 -9.14 18.18 20.93
CA LYS A 472 -10.06 17.68 21.96
C LYS A 472 -10.92 16.53 21.44
N ALA A 473 -11.35 15.66 22.36
CA ALA A 473 -12.48 14.77 22.11
C ALA A 473 -13.80 15.54 22.25
N ARG A 474 -14.86 15.05 21.61
CA ARG A 474 -16.23 15.57 21.80
C ARG A 474 -17.07 14.69 22.72
N GLY A 475 -16.90 13.37 22.61
CA GLY A 475 -17.54 12.38 23.47
C GLY A 475 -16.69 12.05 24.69
N THR A 476 -16.94 10.87 25.25
CA THR A 476 -16.28 10.35 26.46
C THR A 476 -15.50 9.06 26.21
N ASN A 477 -15.52 8.56 24.96
CA ASN A 477 -14.87 7.31 24.57
C ASN A 477 -13.42 7.54 24.14
N LEU A 478 -13.08 8.80 23.85
CA LEU A 478 -11.71 9.30 23.73
C LEU A 478 -11.34 10.16 24.94
N MET A 479 -10.13 9.95 25.45
CA MET A 479 -9.41 10.90 26.28
C MET A 479 -8.29 11.54 25.44
N VAL A 480 -7.97 12.82 25.68
CA VAL A 480 -6.80 13.47 25.06
C VAL A 480 -5.86 13.97 26.16
N ASP A 481 -4.55 13.82 25.97
CA ASP A 481 -3.55 14.55 26.75
C ASP A 481 -3.47 15.99 26.20
N PRO A 482 -3.82 17.02 27.00
CA PRO A 482 -3.82 18.42 26.55
C PRO A 482 -2.41 18.97 26.27
N THR A 483 -1.35 18.27 26.70
CA THR A 483 0.05 18.68 26.51
C THR A 483 0.63 18.15 25.20
N THR A 484 0.34 16.89 24.88
CA THR A 484 0.92 16.18 23.72
C THR A 484 -0.05 16.07 22.53
N GLY A 485 -1.36 16.23 22.76
CA GLY A 485 -2.39 16.00 21.75
C GLY A 485 -2.63 14.52 21.44
N VAL A 486 -2.00 13.59 22.18
CA VAL A 486 -2.20 12.14 22.04
C VAL A 486 -3.58 11.77 22.57
N PHE A 487 -4.32 11.01 21.78
CA PHE A 487 -5.61 10.44 22.16
C PHE A 487 -5.46 9.01 22.67
N THR A 488 -6.27 8.64 23.67
CA THR A 488 -6.42 7.27 24.16
C THR A 488 -7.88 6.86 24.03
N ALA A 489 -8.14 5.73 23.36
CA ALA A 489 -9.47 5.15 23.23
C ALA A 489 -9.86 4.40 24.52
N THR A 490 -10.69 5.00 25.37
CA THR A 490 -11.04 4.47 26.71
C THR A 490 -12.22 3.49 26.70
N ALA A 491 -13.15 3.64 25.76
CA ALA A 491 -14.36 2.81 25.66
C ALA A 491 -14.78 2.58 24.20
N GLY A 492 -15.49 1.48 23.94
CA GLY A 492 -16.04 1.17 22.61
C GLY A 492 -17.23 2.07 22.24
N GLY A 493 -17.37 2.39 20.96
CA GLY A 493 -18.44 3.24 20.43
C GLY A 493 -17.96 4.31 19.46
N ALA A 494 -18.81 5.28 19.15
CA ALA A 494 -18.44 6.43 18.32
C ALA A 494 -17.89 7.59 19.18
N ASP A 495 -16.99 8.39 18.61
CA ASP A 495 -16.53 9.67 19.17
C ASP A 495 -16.17 10.64 18.01
N THR A 496 -15.61 11.81 18.32
CA THR A 496 -15.13 12.78 17.33
C THR A 496 -13.87 13.45 17.85
N VAL A 497 -12.81 13.37 17.07
CA VAL A 497 -11.58 14.16 17.23
C VAL A 497 -11.86 15.54 16.66
N VAL A 498 -11.59 16.59 17.43
CA VAL A 498 -11.78 17.98 17.01
C VAL A 498 -10.44 18.69 17.05
N ALA A 499 -9.94 19.13 15.90
CA ALA A 499 -8.78 20.01 15.81
C ALA A 499 -9.24 21.46 15.70
N TYR A 500 -8.61 22.40 16.41
CA TYR A 500 -9.02 23.81 16.38
C TYR A 500 -7.86 24.78 16.61
N SER A 501 -8.00 26.00 16.08
CA SER A 501 -7.15 27.16 16.33
C SER A 501 -8.02 28.41 16.44
N GLY A 502 -7.99 29.08 17.59
CA GLY A 502 -8.90 30.18 17.89
C GLY A 502 -10.36 29.76 17.77
N ASN A 503 -11.08 30.33 16.80
CA ASN A 503 -12.50 30.06 16.54
C ASN A 503 -12.75 29.12 15.34
N VAL A 504 -11.70 28.68 14.65
CA VAL A 504 -11.79 27.73 13.53
C VAL A 504 -11.50 26.33 14.06
N GLY A 505 -12.26 25.33 13.64
CA GLY A 505 -11.99 23.94 13.96
C GLY A 505 -12.79 22.97 13.10
N GLU A 506 -12.22 21.78 12.90
CA GLU A 506 -12.73 20.72 12.02
C GLU A 506 -12.93 19.42 12.80
N ASP A 507 -13.94 18.66 12.39
CA ASP A 507 -14.39 17.43 13.03
C ASP A 507 -13.96 16.18 12.25
N LEU A 508 -13.36 15.21 12.95
CA LEU A 508 -13.07 13.87 12.43
C LEU A 508 -13.84 12.82 13.25
N PRO A 509 -14.97 12.31 12.75
CA PRO A 509 -15.68 11.20 13.38
C PRO A 509 -14.82 9.94 13.43
N VAL A 510 -14.82 9.26 14.57
CA VAL A 510 -14.10 8.00 14.78
C VAL A 510 -15.00 6.93 15.40
N GLU A 511 -14.69 5.68 15.13
CA GLU A 511 -15.25 4.51 15.80
C GLU A 511 -14.16 3.79 16.59
N ILE A 512 -14.49 3.35 17.80
CA ILE A 512 -13.63 2.56 18.66
C ILE A 512 -14.24 1.16 18.78
N ALA A 513 -13.52 0.16 18.29
CA ALA A 513 -13.88 -1.24 18.42
C ALA A 513 -13.41 -1.80 19.77
N ASP A 514 -14.34 -2.44 20.47
CA ASP A 514 -14.10 -3.23 21.69
C ASP A 514 -14.47 -4.70 21.45
N ARG A 515 -14.45 -5.54 22.49
CA ARG A 515 -14.82 -6.96 22.39
C ARG A 515 -16.23 -7.22 21.82
N HIS A 516 -17.17 -6.27 21.94
CA HIS A 516 -18.55 -6.44 21.49
C HIS A 516 -18.70 -6.20 19.99
N ARG A 517 -17.81 -5.41 19.39
CA ARG A 517 -17.77 -5.17 17.94
C ARG A 517 -17.11 -6.31 17.16
N ILE A 518 -16.36 -7.19 17.82
CA ILE A 518 -15.65 -8.32 17.22
C ILE A 518 -16.56 -9.53 17.00
N ALA A 519 -16.54 -10.05 15.77
CA ALA A 519 -17.12 -11.33 15.37
C ALA A 519 -16.07 -12.46 15.38
N LYS A 520 -14.85 -12.18 14.91
CA LYS A 520 -13.74 -13.15 14.90
C LYS A 520 -12.38 -12.51 15.22
N LEU A 521 -11.52 -13.19 15.97
CA LEU A 521 -10.09 -12.94 16.10
C LEU A 521 -9.27 -14.11 15.54
N GLU A 522 -8.15 -13.80 14.89
CA GLU A 522 -7.23 -14.77 14.29
C GLU A 522 -5.78 -14.35 14.57
N ILE A 523 -4.96 -15.25 15.13
CA ILE A 523 -3.51 -15.05 15.19
C ILE A 523 -2.93 -15.45 13.82
N VAL A 524 -2.16 -14.55 13.22
CA VAL A 524 -1.56 -14.68 11.89
C VAL A 524 -0.03 -14.68 12.05
N PRO A 525 0.60 -15.86 12.23
CA PRO A 525 2.05 -15.95 12.31
C PRO A 525 2.69 -15.79 10.93
N ASN A 526 3.91 -15.23 10.87
CA ASN A 526 4.69 -15.13 9.64
C ASN A 526 5.21 -16.48 9.09
N ALA A 527 5.19 -17.54 9.90
CA ALA A 527 5.52 -18.90 9.51
C ALA A 527 4.55 -19.91 10.15
N ALA A 528 4.27 -21.03 9.46
CA ALA A 528 3.37 -22.06 9.97
C ALA A 528 3.92 -22.73 11.26
N PRO A 529 3.11 -22.92 12.32
CA PRO A 529 3.57 -23.49 13.60
C PRO A 529 4.30 -24.82 13.51
N SER A 530 3.92 -25.70 12.58
CA SER A 530 4.57 -26.99 12.35
C SER A 530 6.00 -26.90 11.81
N LYS A 531 6.52 -25.70 11.54
CA LYS A 531 7.90 -25.45 11.07
C LYS A 531 8.78 -24.72 12.09
N TRP A 532 8.22 -24.27 13.21
CA TRP A 532 8.97 -23.46 14.19
C TRP A 532 10.07 -24.29 14.87
N LYS A 533 11.21 -23.65 15.06
CA LYS A 533 12.40 -24.19 15.73
C LYS A 533 12.73 -23.35 16.95
N VAL A 534 13.41 -23.95 17.93
CA VAL A 534 13.88 -23.20 19.09
C VAL A 534 14.90 -22.16 18.69
N GLY A 535 14.71 -20.95 19.22
CA GLY A 535 15.43 -19.75 18.82
C GLY A 535 14.79 -18.96 17.66
N ASP A 536 13.76 -19.49 16.98
CA ASP A 536 13.05 -18.74 15.94
C ASP A 536 12.34 -17.51 16.53
N ALA A 537 12.48 -16.38 15.85
CA ALA A 537 11.74 -15.15 16.10
C ALA A 537 10.50 -15.09 15.18
N ILE A 538 9.35 -15.51 15.70
CA ILE A 538 8.08 -15.56 14.99
C ILE A 538 7.32 -14.25 15.20
N GLN A 539 6.85 -13.63 14.11
CA GLN A 539 5.98 -12.45 14.18
C GLN A 539 4.51 -12.89 14.24
N LEU A 540 3.79 -12.44 15.27
CA LEU A 540 2.43 -12.84 15.60
C LEU A 540 1.45 -11.66 15.43
N GLY A 541 0.97 -11.45 14.20
CA GLY A 541 -0.08 -10.45 13.97
C GLY A 541 -1.43 -10.89 14.53
N LEU A 542 -2.19 -9.99 15.16
CA LEU A 542 -3.57 -10.27 15.58
C LEU A 542 -4.56 -9.57 14.66
N ARG A 543 -5.35 -10.36 13.90
CA ARG A 543 -6.37 -9.86 12.97
C ARG A 543 -7.76 -10.01 13.59
N ALA A 544 -8.59 -9.00 13.38
CA ALA A 544 -9.97 -8.97 13.84
C ALA A 544 -10.94 -8.74 12.66
N THR A 545 -12.01 -9.53 12.63
CA THR A 545 -13.19 -9.31 11.80
C THR A 545 -14.30 -8.75 12.68
N LEU A 546 -14.79 -7.56 12.33
CA LEU A 546 -15.89 -6.90 13.02
C LEU A 546 -17.24 -7.50 12.62
N THR A 547 -18.25 -7.26 13.45
CA THR A 547 -19.65 -7.68 13.28
C THR A 547 -20.36 -7.09 12.04
N ASP A 548 -19.74 -6.12 11.36
CA ASP A 548 -20.19 -5.61 10.04
C ASP A 548 -19.31 -6.07 8.86
N GLY A 549 -18.41 -7.03 9.09
CA GLY A 549 -17.55 -7.63 8.07
C GLY A 549 -16.27 -6.84 7.75
N ARG A 550 -16.06 -5.65 8.32
CA ARG A 550 -14.77 -4.95 8.22
C ARG A 550 -13.67 -5.74 8.93
N ILE A 551 -12.46 -5.67 8.41
CA ILE A 551 -11.28 -6.34 8.94
C ILE A 551 -10.24 -5.30 9.35
N GLY A 552 -9.56 -5.50 10.48
CA GLY A 552 -8.45 -4.68 10.93
C GLY A 552 -7.43 -5.46 11.76
N THR A 553 -6.24 -4.89 11.94
CA THR A 553 -5.17 -5.44 12.78
C THR A 553 -5.18 -4.75 14.13
N ILE A 554 -5.07 -5.54 15.21
CA ILE A 554 -5.00 -5.04 16.59
C ILE A 554 -3.53 -4.73 16.94
N PRO A 555 -3.22 -3.53 17.49
CA PRO A 555 -1.90 -3.18 18.00
C PRO A 555 -1.39 -4.15 19.07
N ALA A 556 -0.11 -4.53 18.97
CA ALA A 556 0.49 -5.57 19.80
C ALA A 556 0.50 -5.25 21.31
N ASP A 557 0.61 -3.98 21.67
CA ASP A 557 0.55 -3.47 23.05
C ASP A 557 -0.81 -3.67 23.74
N LEU A 558 -1.87 -3.92 22.95
CA LEU A 558 -3.21 -4.22 23.44
C LEU A 558 -3.47 -5.73 23.57
N VAL A 559 -2.54 -6.57 23.14
CA VAL A 559 -2.69 -8.03 23.14
C VAL A 559 -2.12 -8.61 24.44
N LYS A 560 -2.94 -9.41 25.12
CA LYS A 560 -2.50 -10.21 26.27
C LYS A 560 -2.34 -11.66 25.84
N TRP A 561 -1.15 -12.20 26.05
CA TRP A 561 -0.80 -13.57 25.67
C TRP A 561 -0.93 -14.55 26.83
N SER A 562 -1.22 -15.80 26.50
CA SER A 562 -1.14 -16.95 27.40
C SER A 562 -0.62 -18.15 26.60
N GLN A 563 0.10 -19.05 27.25
CA GLN A 563 0.72 -20.22 26.61
C GLN A 563 0.26 -21.46 27.38
N PHE A 564 0.05 -22.57 26.67
CA PHE A 564 -0.32 -23.86 27.25
C PHE A 564 0.42 -24.95 26.48
N GLY A 565 1.27 -25.74 27.14
CA GLY A 565 2.11 -26.77 26.52
C GLY A 565 3.25 -26.24 25.63
N ALA A 566 3.18 -24.97 25.21
CA ALA A 566 4.17 -24.29 24.38
C ALA A 566 4.99 -23.35 25.27
N ASN A 567 6.28 -23.25 24.99
CA ASN A 567 7.23 -22.46 25.75
C ASN A 567 7.89 -21.40 24.86
N GLY A 568 7.99 -20.17 25.37
CA GLY A 568 8.57 -19.05 24.63
C GLY A 568 8.47 -17.71 25.36
N SER A 569 9.26 -16.74 24.91
CA SER A 569 9.18 -15.36 25.36
C SER A 569 8.46 -14.52 24.31
N ILE A 570 7.43 -13.76 24.71
CA ILE A 570 6.68 -12.88 23.79
C ILE A 570 6.91 -11.43 24.21
N VAL A 571 7.47 -10.63 23.30
CA VAL A 571 7.71 -9.20 23.49
C VAL A 571 7.06 -8.45 22.34
N GLY A 572 6.01 -7.70 22.64
CA GLY A 572 5.13 -7.12 21.62
C GLY A 572 4.40 -8.21 20.84
N ASP A 573 4.61 -8.24 19.53
CA ASP A 573 4.15 -9.26 18.58
C ASP A 573 5.21 -10.32 18.25
N THR A 574 6.43 -10.22 18.79
CA THR A 574 7.50 -11.18 18.51
C THR A 574 7.56 -12.28 19.57
N LEU A 575 7.39 -13.54 19.16
CA LEU A 575 7.66 -14.74 19.95
C LEU A 575 9.08 -15.25 19.65
N THR A 576 9.91 -15.38 20.67
CA THR A 576 11.06 -16.30 20.66
C THR A 576 10.59 -17.66 21.12
N PHE A 577 10.53 -18.64 20.22
CA PHE A 577 10.07 -20.00 20.55
C PHE A 577 11.16 -20.79 21.28
N LEU A 578 10.80 -21.48 22.37
CA LEU A 578 11.72 -22.21 23.26
C LEU A 578 11.38 -23.70 23.41
N GLY A 579 10.34 -24.19 22.74
CA GLY A 579 9.95 -25.60 22.70
C GLY A 579 8.63 -25.84 23.42
N TYR A 580 8.56 -26.92 24.19
CA TYR A 580 7.34 -27.39 24.83
C TYR A 580 7.53 -27.57 26.34
N GLU A 581 6.42 -27.50 27.10
CA GLU A 581 6.43 -27.81 28.53
C GLU A 581 6.70 -29.32 28.76
N GLU A 582 7.32 -29.69 29.89
CA GLU A 582 7.61 -31.10 30.20
C GLU A 582 6.32 -31.95 30.15
N GLY A 583 6.33 -33.01 29.34
CA GLY A 583 5.18 -33.91 29.22
C GLY A 583 4.04 -33.39 28.35
N ALA A 584 4.17 -32.23 27.69
CA ALA A 584 3.15 -31.68 26.80
C ALA A 584 2.80 -32.65 25.66
N LYS A 585 1.49 -32.89 25.46
CA LYS A 585 0.92 -33.70 24.37
C LYS A 585 0.16 -32.88 23.34
N GLU A 586 -0.28 -31.69 23.74
CA GLU A 586 -0.90 -30.67 22.93
C GLU A 586 -0.29 -29.34 23.33
N SER A 587 -0.22 -28.37 22.41
CA SER A 587 0.18 -27.02 22.78
C SER A 587 -0.50 -25.94 21.94
N MET A 588 -0.64 -24.75 22.54
CA MET A 588 -1.24 -23.58 21.90
C MET A 588 -0.78 -22.27 22.53
N LEU A 589 -0.79 -21.22 21.71
CA LEU A 589 -0.76 -19.83 22.16
C LEU A 589 -2.19 -19.30 22.18
N VAL A 590 -2.54 -18.45 23.14
CA VAL A 590 -3.84 -17.76 23.18
C VAL A 590 -3.60 -16.27 23.29
N ALA A 591 -4.04 -15.53 22.26
CA ALA A 591 -4.06 -14.08 22.27
C ALA A 591 -5.40 -13.58 22.80
N ARG A 592 -5.39 -12.45 23.52
CA ARG A 592 -6.61 -11.77 23.97
C ARG A 592 -6.56 -10.28 23.70
N PHE A 593 -7.65 -9.75 23.16
CA PHE A 593 -7.91 -8.31 23.08
C PHE A 593 -9.23 -7.99 23.79
N ASP A 594 -9.20 -7.03 24.73
CA ASP A 594 -10.34 -6.67 25.59
C ASP A 594 -11.06 -7.90 26.23
N GLY A 595 -10.29 -8.95 26.52
CA GLY A 595 -10.76 -10.22 27.07
C GLY A 595 -11.20 -11.26 26.03
N PHE A 596 -11.51 -10.88 24.80
CA PHE A 596 -11.89 -11.77 23.70
C PHE A 596 -10.67 -12.64 23.28
N PRO A 597 -10.72 -13.98 23.40
CA PRO A 597 -9.61 -14.87 23.05
C PRO A 597 -9.58 -15.28 21.58
N THR A 598 -8.43 -15.76 21.12
CA THR A 598 -8.29 -16.66 19.97
C THR A 598 -7.08 -17.58 20.20
N PRO A 599 -7.18 -18.89 19.92
CA PRO A 599 -6.06 -19.82 19.98
C PRO A 599 -5.23 -19.80 18.70
N LEU A 600 -3.99 -20.27 18.81
CA LEU A 600 -3.18 -20.78 17.72
C LEU A 600 -2.58 -22.10 18.20
N ALA A 601 -3.04 -23.21 17.62
CA ALA A 601 -2.47 -24.52 17.90
C ALA A 601 -1.02 -24.59 17.41
N VAL A 602 -0.13 -25.08 18.27
CA VAL A 602 1.28 -25.35 17.98
C VAL A 602 1.46 -26.87 18.09
N PRO A 603 1.57 -27.61 16.97
CA PRO A 603 1.60 -29.07 17.02
C PRO A 603 2.86 -29.59 17.70
N VAL A 604 2.71 -30.40 18.76
CA VAL A 604 3.83 -31.14 19.37
C VAL A 604 4.19 -32.29 18.42
N PRO A 605 5.42 -32.35 17.86
CA PRO A 605 5.82 -33.44 16.98
C PRO A 605 6.12 -34.70 17.81
N GLN A 606 5.84 -35.91 17.31
CA GLN A 606 6.26 -37.15 18.00
C GLN A 606 7.79 -37.28 18.01
N GLN A 607 8.42 -37.01 16.87
CA GLN A 607 9.86 -36.97 16.68
C GLN A 607 10.23 -35.69 15.94
N ARG A 608 11.35 -35.07 16.32
CA ARG A 608 11.97 -33.98 15.55
C ARG A 608 13.42 -34.31 15.23
N ASN A 609 13.75 -34.36 13.94
CA ASN A 609 15.13 -34.49 13.49
C ASN A 609 15.85 -33.15 13.69
N LEU A 610 16.99 -33.20 14.37
CA LEU A 610 17.90 -32.09 14.60
C LEU A 610 18.85 -31.93 13.41
N THR A 611 19.41 -33.04 12.93
CA THR A 611 20.26 -33.08 11.72
C THR A 611 20.39 -34.51 11.18
N ASP A 612 20.38 -34.61 9.86
CA ASP A 612 20.81 -35.72 8.99
C ASP A 612 22.21 -35.44 8.38
N PHE A 613 22.93 -34.48 8.96
CA PHE A 613 24.18 -33.87 8.51
C PHE A 613 24.24 -33.32 7.08
N ALA A 614 23.18 -33.39 6.26
CA ALA A 614 23.15 -32.88 4.90
C ALA A 614 23.32 -31.36 4.81
N ALA A 615 22.84 -30.62 5.82
CA ALA A 615 23.11 -29.19 5.99
C ALA A 615 23.20 -28.82 7.48
N VAL A 616 24.43 -28.61 7.98
CA VAL A 616 24.72 -28.33 9.38
C VAL A 616 25.06 -26.85 9.58
N PRO A 617 24.31 -26.08 10.39
CA PRO A 617 24.54 -24.65 10.59
C PRO A 617 25.58 -24.32 11.68
N TRP A 618 26.23 -25.33 12.26
CA TRP A 618 27.19 -25.23 13.36
C TRP A 618 28.47 -26.02 13.07
N SER A 619 29.58 -25.65 13.73
CA SER A 619 30.86 -26.31 13.52
C SER A 619 30.94 -27.68 14.20
N ILE A 620 31.76 -28.56 13.61
CA ILE A 620 32.17 -29.85 14.19
C ILE A 620 33.69 -29.85 14.25
N ALA A 621 34.27 -30.24 15.38
CA ALA A 621 35.72 -30.37 15.53
C ALA A 621 36.11 -31.57 16.40
N PRO A 622 37.22 -32.28 16.09
CA PRO A 622 37.74 -33.32 16.96
C PRO A 622 38.39 -32.75 18.22
N GLU A 623 38.21 -33.46 19.33
CA GLU A 623 39.01 -33.30 20.56
C GLU A 623 39.39 -34.70 21.06
N SER A 624 40.50 -34.84 21.77
CA SER A 624 40.90 -36.11 22.38
C SER A 624 41.41 -35.92 23.81
N TYR A 625 41.27 -36.97 24.64
CA TYR A 625 41.73 -36.95 26.02
C TYR A 625 42.11 -38.36 26.49
N PRO A 626 43.19 -38.55 27.27
CA PRO A 626 44.34 -37.64 27.41
C PRO A 626 45.15 -37.58 26.10
N ALA A 627 46.30 -36.91 26.10
CA ALA A 627 47.09 -36.63 24.89
C ALA A 627 47.57 -37.88 24.10
N GLN A 628 47.55 -39.09 24.69
CA GLN A 628 47.83 -40.34 23.96
C GLN A 628 46.64 -40.87 23.13
N ALA A 629 45.46 -40.25 23.21
CA ALA A 629 44.31 -40.56 22.36
C ALA A 629 44.33 -39.72 21.08
N ILE A 630 43.98 -40.32 19.94
CA ILE A 630 43.78 -39.60 18.67
C ILE A 630 42.29 -39.62 18.32
N ALA A 631 41.79 -38.48 17.83
CA ALA A 631 40.43 -38.31 17.31
C ALA A 631 40.47 -37.57 15.96
N ASP A 632 39.65 -38.00 15.01
CA ASP A 632 39.32 -37.26 13.79
C ASP A 632 37.81 -37.29 13.61
N ALA A 633 37.19 -36.11 13.51
CA ALA A 633 35.74 -35.93 13.54
C ALA A 633 35.33 -34.99 12.40
N LYS A 634 34.62 -35.51 11.40
CA LYS A 634 34.34 -34.82 10.14
C LYS A 634 33.09 -35.36 9.47
N LEU A 635 32.46 -34.54 8.62
CA LEU A 635 31.41 -35.03 7.73
C LEU A 635 32.03 -35.91 6.63
N SER A 636 31.39 -37.03 6.31
CA SER A 636 31.84 -38.03 5.33
C SER A 636 30.62 -38.68 4.67
N GLY A 637 30.75 -39.14 3.42
CA GLY A 637 29.65 -39.81 2.71
C GLY A 637 29.36 -39.20 1.34
N GLU A 638 28.16 -39.48 0.82
CA GLU A 638 27.71 -38.98 -0.48
C GLU A 638 27.23 -37.52 -0.40
N THR A 639 27.35 -36.77 -1.49
CA THR A 639 27.07 -35.31 -1.56
C THR A 639 25.68 -34.90 -1.06
N ASN A 640 24.71 -35.82 -1.05
CA ASN A 640 23.33 -35.58 -0.63
C ASN A 640 22.90 -36.38 0.62
N ASN A 641 23.78 -37.19 1.21
CA ASN A 641 23.52 -37.95 2.45
C ASN A 641 24.84 -38.20 3.22
N PRO A 642 25.52 -37.14 3.69
CA PRO A 642 26.70 -37.28 4.55
C PRO A 642 26.30 -37.67 5.97
N TRP A 643 27.20 -38.33 6.68
CA TRP A 643 27.11 -38.63 8.11
C TRP A 643 28.32 -38.03 8.83
N LEU A 644 28.25 -37.97 10.16
CA LEU A 644 29.41 -37.65 11.00
C LEU A 644 30.29 -38.89 11.19
N SER A 645 31.49 -38.89 10.60
CA SER A 645 32.56 -39.85 10.93
C SER A 645 33.27 -39.41 12.20
N LEU A 646 33.49 -40.36 13.12
CA LEU A 646 34.35 -40.21 14.30
C LEU A 646 35.35 -41.38 14.32
N ALA A 647 36.53 -41.14 13.79
CA ALA A 647 37.66 -42.06 13.84
C ALA A 647 38.48 -41.84 15.12
N TYR A 648 38.97 -42.94 15.70
CA TYR A 648 39.71 -42.92 16.96
C TYR A 648 40.84 -43.95 16.98
N ASP A 649 41.94 -43.60 17.65
CA ASP A 649 43.07 -44.50 17.88
C ASP A 649 43.51 -44.41 19.35
N PHE A 650 43.32 -45.52 20.07
CA PHE A 650 43.71 -45.67 21.47
C PHE A 650 44.86 -46.68 21.63
N SER A 651 45.57 -47.02 20.57
CA SER A 651 46.68 -48.01 20.58
C SER A 651 47.82 -47.64 21.55
N ALA A 652 47.98 -46.35 21.86
CA ALA A 652 48.95 -45.84 22.83
C ALA A 652 48.44 -45.84 24.29
N GLY A 653 47.27 -46.42 24.57
CA GLY A 653 46.73 -46.57 25.92
C GLY A 653 47.55 -47.53 26.80
N ASP A 654 47.49 -47.33 28.11
CA ASP A 654 48.22 -48.11 29.14
C ASP A 654 47.39 -49.28 29.72
N GLY A 655 46.13 -49.43 29.30
CA GLY A 655 45.18 -50.40 29.85
C GLY A 655 44.49 -49.99 31.16
N ALA A 656 44.88 -48.86 31.77
CA ALA A 656 44.40 -48.39 33.07
C ALA A 656 43.64 -47.06 33.00
N THR A 657 44.06 -46.18 32.10
CA THR A 657 43.52 -44.84 31.84
C THR A 657 42.39 -44.92 30.80
N ASP A 658 41.32 -44.14 30.98
CA ASP A 658 40.28 -43.99 29.97
C ASP A 658 40.76 -43.04 28.85
N LEU A 659 40.75 -43.51 27.60
CA LEU A 659 41.01 -42.73 26.40
C LEU A 659 39.69 -42.37 25.71
N ALA A 660 39.58 -41.14 25.24
CA ALA A 660 38.38 -40.55 24.67
C ALA A 660 38.68 -39.84 23.34
N ALA A 661 37.81 -40.04 22.37
CA ALA A 661 37.77 -39.31 21.11
C ALA A 661 36.40 -38.65 20.95
N TYR A 662 36.37 -37.32 20.86
CA TYR A 662 35.15 -36.52 20.83
C TYR A 662 34.93 -35.91 19.44
N ALA A 663 33.67 -35.93 18.99
CA ALA A 663 33.14 -34.91 18.11
C ALA A 663 32.53 -33.81 18.99
N THR A 664 33.10 -32.59 18.91
CA THR A 664 32.58 -31.40 19.59
C THR A 664 31.64 -30.62 18.66
N PHE A 665 30.61 -30.02 19.22
CA PHE A 665 29.57 -29.31 18.46
C PHE A 665 29.54 -27.84 18.83
N ASN A 666 29.68 -26.95 17.85
CA ASN A 666 29.61 -25.50 18.00
C ASN A 666 30.53 -24.92 19.10
N GLY A 667 31.72 -25.51 19.29
CA GLY A 667 32.71 -25.04 20.26
C GLY A 667 32.22 -25.06 21.71
N SER A 668 32.37 -23.93 22.42
CA SER A 668 31.86 -23.74 23.79
C SER A 668 30.34 -23.67 23.86
N ASP A 669 29.70 -23.19 22.79
CA ASP A 669 28.34 -22.71 22.82
C ASP A 669 27.37 -23.89 22.69
N GLY A 670 27.74 -24.92 21.92
CA GLY A 670 26.93 -26.11 21.74
C GLY A 670 25.74 -25.91 20.82
N VAL A 671 24.91 -26.96 20.73
CA VAL A 671 23.66 -26.97 19.97
C VAL A 671 22.52 -27.03 20.98
N ALA A 672 21.78 -25.93 21.11
CA ALA A 672 20.59 -25.88 21.96
C ALA A 672 19.54 -26.85 21.42
N LEU A 673 18.96 -27.65 22.31
CA LEU A 673 17.89 -28.58 22.01
C LEU A 673 16.55 -27.97 22.41
N ASP A 674 15.47 -28.48 21.82
CA ASP A 674 14.13 -28.05 22.22
C ASP A 674 13.80 -28.54 23.63
N SER A 675 13.06 -27.74 24.41
CA SER A 675 12.47 -28.20 25.68
C SER A 675 11.28 -29.15 25.47
N GLY A 676 11.03 -30.00 26.47
CA GLY A 676 9.92 -30.96 26.52
C GLY A 676 10.25 -32.34 25.90
N ALA A 677 11.48 -32.57 25.47
CA ALA A 677 11.89 -33.84 24.88
C ALA A 677 11.96 -34.96 25.94
N LYS A 678 11.37 -36.12 25.62
CA LYS A 678 11.46 -37.33 26.44
C LYS A 678 12.84 -37.97 26.33
N ALA A 679 13.39 -38.03 25.11
CA ALA A 679 14.66 -38.70 24.83
C ALA A 679 15.41 -38.09 23.65
N PHE A 680 16.74 -38.19 23.69
CA PHE A 680 17.64 -37.92 22.56
C PHE A 680 17.97 -39.24 21.85
N GLN A 681 18.12 -39.21 20.53
CA GLN A 681 18.32 -40.40 19.71
C GLN A 681 19.25 -40.10 18.53
N LEU A 682 20.02 -41.10 18.10
CA LEU A 682 20.85 -41.07 16.90
C LEU A 682 21.04 -42.48 16.33
N ASP A 683 21.30 -42.56 15.02
CA ASP A 683 21.76 -43.77 14.36
C ASP A 683 23.29 -43.86 14.42
N VAL A 684 23.81 -45.06 14.69
CA VAL A 684 25.25 -45.33 14.81
C VAL A 684 25.63 -46.54 13.98
N PHE A 685 26.53 -46.36 13.01
CA PHE A 685 27.20 -47.46 12.34
C PHE A 685 28.33 -47.96 13.23
N GLY A 686 28.22 -49.18 13.74
CA GLY A 686 29.22 -49.78 14.61
C GLY A 686 30.42 -50.34 13.84
N ASP A 687 31.58 -50.36 14.50
CA ASP A 687 32.87 -50.86 13.99
C ASP A 687 33.32 -52.19 14.64
N GLY A 688 32.51 -52.73 15.56
CA GLY A 688 32.76 -53.96 16.29
C GLY A 688 33.88 -53.92 17.34
N GLN A 689 34.49 -52.76 17.62
CA GLN A 689 35.68 -52.68 18.48
C GLN A 689 35.37 -52.66 20.00
N GLY A 690 34.11 -52.44 20.37
CA GLY A 690 33.65 -52.54 21.77
C GLY A 690 34.15 -51.41 22.68
N GLY A 691 34.24 -50.18 22.14
CA GLY A 691 34.36 -48.94 22.92
C GLY A 691 32.98 -48.47 23.44
N ARG A 692 32.94 -47.70 24.53
CA ARG A 692 31.69 -47.15 25.08
C ARG A 692 31.33 -45.84 24.38
N LEU A 693 30.09 -45.71 23.89
CA LEU A 693 29.60 -44.48 23.25
C LEU A 693 28.85 -43.60 24.27
N ARG A 694 29.17 -42.31 24.30
CA ARG A 694 28.65 -41.34 25.28
C ARG A 694 28.34 -39.99 24.64
N ALA A 695 27.57 -39.18 25.35
CA ALA A 695 27.32 -37.77 25.00
C ALA A 695 27.47 -36.86 26.22
N GLU A 696 27.85 -35.61 25.98
CA GLU A 696 27.88 -34.53 26.97
C GLU A 696 26.87 -33.44 26.59
N PHE A 697 26.02 -33.07 27.55
CA PHE A 697 25.07 -31.96 27.46
C PHE A 697 25.36 -30.95 28.58
N THR A 698 24.87 -29.72 28.46
CA THR A 698 24.67 -28.84 29.61
C THR A 698 23.18 -28.59 29.83
N ASP A 699 22.72 -28.67 31.07
CA ASP A 699 21.34 -28.35 31.45
C ASP A 699 21.10 -26.83 31.56
N ALA A 700 19.87 -26.45 31.92
CA ALA A 700 19.45 -25.06 32.11
C ALA A 700 20.27 -24.24 33.13
N THR A 701 20.99 -24.89 34.04
CA THR A 701 21.90 -24.22 35.01
C THR A 701 23.33 -24.07 34.47
N GLY A 702 23.62 -24.66 33.31
CA GLY A 702 24.96 -24.78 32.74
C GLY A 702 25.77 -25.95 33.31
N ALA A 703 25.19 -26.81 34.16
CA ALA A 703 25.90 -27.97 34.70
C ALA A 703 26.04 -29.07 33.64
N LEU A 704 27.18 -29.75 33.64
CA LEU A 704 27.55 -30.72 32.60
C LEU A 704 27.01 -32.12 32.92
N GLN A 705 26.21 -32.65 32.00
CA GLN A 705 25.50 -33.92 32.11
C GLN A 705 26.11 -34.93 31.14
N ARG A 706 26.68 -36.02 31.67
CA ARG A 706 27.42 -37.03 30.90
C ARG A 706 26.68 -38.35 30.85
N VAL A 707 26.08 -38.66 29.71
CA VAL A 707 25.26 -39.88 29.56
C VAL A 707 25.97 -40.97 28.77
N THR A 708 25.54 -42.22 28.94
CA THR A 708 25.98 -43.35 28.11
C THR A 708 24.90 -43.65 27.08
N LEU A 709 25.27 -43.67 25.80
CA LEU A 709 24.40 -44.02 24.69
C LEU A 709 24.46 -45.53 24.38
N ALA A 710 25.66 -46.12 24.52
CA ALA A 710 25.86 -47.57 24.47
C ALA A 710 27.06 -47.97 25.33
N GLU A 711 26.90 -49.00 26.16
CA GLU A 711 27.97 -49.52 27.04
C GLU A 711 29.14 -50.14 26.26
N SER A 712 28.90 -50.65 25.05
CA SER A 712 29.87 -51.27 24.15
C SER A 712 29.36 -51.19 22.71
N VAL A 713 30.18 -50.69 21.77
CA VAL A 713 29.94 -50.72 20.32
C VAL A 713 30.60 -51.97 19.73
N ASP A 714 30.02 -53.13 20.02
CA ASP A 714 30.49 -54.47 19.58
C ASP A 714 29.74 -55.01 18.35
N TRP A 715 28.82 -54.22 17.79
CA TRP A 715 28.11 -54.54 16.55
C TRP A 715 28.78 -53.91 15.33
N THR A 716 28.42 -54.42 14.15
CA THR A 716 28.68 -53.77 12.86
C THR A 716 27.36 -53.41 12.18
N GLY A 717 27.36 -52.36 11.35
CA GLY A 717 26.14 -51.84 10.72
C GLY A 717 25.40 -50.79 11.56
N TRP A 718 24.35 -50.20 10.97
CA TRP A 718 23.53 -49.17 11.60
C TRP A 718 22.66 -49.74 12.73
N LYS A 719 22.69 -49.04 13.88
CA LYS A 719 21.84 -49.30 15.03
C LYS A 719 21.47 -47.98 15.71
N THR A 720 20.19 -47.78 15.96
CA THR A 720 19.73 -46.60 16.68
C THR A 720 19.98 -46.74 18.19
N VAL A 721 20.50 -45.69 18.82
CA VAL A 721 20.74 -45.61 20.27
C VAL A 721 20.04 -44.38 20.84
N SER A 722 19.60 -44.45 22.11
CA SER A 722 18.81 -43.39 22.72
C SER A 722 19.05 -43.28 24.23
N VAL A 723 18.76 -42.11 24.79
CA VAL A 723 18.89 -41.78 26.21
C VAL A 723 17.73 -40.88 26.64
N GLU A 724 17.15 -41.14 27.81
CA GLU A 724 16.10 -40.29 28.39
C GLU A 724 16.69 -38.93 28.82
N MET A 725 15.98 -37.84 28.54
CA MET A 725 16.45 -36.47 28.79
C MET A 725 15.89 -35.83 30.06
N LYS A 726 14.92 -36.47 30.71
CA LYS A 726 14.08 -35.88 31.76
C LYS A 726 14.86 -35.15 32.86
N ASP A 727 15.99 -35.69 33.30
CA ASP A 727 16.75 -35.13 34.43
C ASP A 727 17.59 -33.89 34.05
N PHE A 728 17.64 -33.51 32.78
CA PHE A 728 18.49 -32.42 32.26
C PHE A 728 17.88 -31.63 31.09
N ASP A 729 16.57 -31.70 30.87
CA ASP A 729 15.84 -30.86 29.92
C ASP A 729 15.49 -29.48 30.55
N PRO A 730 15.60 -28.35 29.81
CA PRO A 730 16.18 -28.21 28.48
C PRO A 730 17.71 -28.39 28.48
N ALA A 731 18.20 -29.01 27.42
CA ALA A 731 19.59 -29.37 27.25
C ALA A 731 20.27 -28.65 26.09
N THR A 732 21.59 -28.50 26.16
CA THR A 732 22.45 -28.08 25.04
C THR A 732 23.47 -29.18 24.77
N LEU A 733 23.43 -29.80 23.59
CA LEU A 733 24.40 -30.82 23.19
C LEU A 733 25.78 -30.17 22.98
N LYS A 734 26.80 -30.70 23.67
CA LYS A 734 28.19 -30.24 23.56
C LYS A 734 29.05 -31.21 22.76
N ARG A 735 28.96 -32.52 23.05
CA ARG A 735 29.89 -33.53 22.50
C ARG A 735 29.22 -34.91 22.36
N ILE A 736 29.63 -35.69 21.36
CA ILE A 736 29.43 -37.15 21.29
C ILE A 736 30.81 -37.80 21.19
N TYR A 737 31.05 -38.89 21.92
CA TYR A 737 32.40 -39.43 22.06
C TYR A 737 32.46 -40.93 22.34
N VAL A 738 33.53 -41.55 21.83
CA VAL A 738 33.91 -42.94 22.14
C VAL A 738 34.92 -42.94 23.28
N LEU A 739 34.75 -43.82 24.26
CA LEU A 739 35.55 -43.94 25.47
C LEU A 739 36.01 -45.40 25.67
N SER A 740 37.30 -45.64 25.92
CA SER A 740 37.81 -47.00 26.19
C SER A 740 39.13 -47.00 26.97
N LYS A 741 39.37 -48.05 27.76
CA LYS A 741 40.70 -48.40 28.32
C LYS A 741 41.47 -49.40 27.46
N LYS A 742 40.78 -50.06 26.53
CA LYS A 742 41.40 -51.06 25.64
C LYS A 742 42.20 -50.33 24.56
N GLN A 743 43.32 -50.92 24.14
CA GLN A 743 44.06 -50.51 22.96
C GLN A 743 43.26 -50.92 21.70
N ILE A 744 42.31 -50.07 21.30
CA ILE A 744 41.44 -50.28 20.13
C ILE A 744 41.57 -49.11 19.16
N LYS A 745 41.27 -49.37 17.90
CA LYS A 745 41.28 -48.39 16.81
C LYS A 745 40.09 -48.67 15.90
N GLY A 746 39.33 -47.63 15.56
CA GLY A 746 38.11 -47.78 14.80
C GLY A 746 37.57 -46.46 14.26
N GLU A 747 36.41 -46.54 13.63
CA GLU A 747 35.70 -45.41 13.05
C GLU A 747 34.20 -45.73 13.06
N ILE A 748 33.43 -44.94 13.81
CA ILE A 748 31.97 -45.02 13.80
C ILE A 748 31.39 -43.93 12.90
N ALA A 749 30.26 -44.22 12.27
CA ALA A 749 29.42 -43.20 11.64
C ALA A 749 28.23 -42.87 12.54
N ILE A 750 27.83 -41.60 12.58
CA ILE A 750 26.71 -41.07 13.35
C ILE A 750 25.79 -40.30 12.40
N ASP A 751 24.49 -40.57 12.46
CA ASP A 751 23.46 -39.96 11.61
C ASP A 751 22.11 -39.77 12.37
N ASN A 752 21.15 -39.08 11.77
CA ASN A 752 19.77 -38.92 12.24
C ASN A 752 19.61 -38.51 13.72
N LEU A 753 20.38 -37.50 14.14
CA LEU A 753 20.21 -36.92 15.48
C LEU A 753 18.79 -36.37 15.61
N SER A 754 18.07 -36.81 16.64
CA SER A 754 16.65 -36.51 16.81
C SER A 754 16.24 -36.44 18.29
N LEU A 755 15.14 -35.72 18.53
CA LEU A 755 14.42 -35.66 19.80
C LEU A 755 13.12 -36.44 19.67
N GLN A 756 12.85 -37.28 20.66
CA GLN A 756 11.57 -37.98 20.84
C GLN A 756 10.77 -37.26 21.92
N TYR A 757 9.50 -37.00 21.64
CA TYR A 757 8.56 -36.36 22.55
C TYR A 757 7.57 -37.36 23.14
N PRO A 758 6.81 -37.00 24.17
CA PRO A 758 5.69 -37.81 24.62
C PRO A 758 4.69 -38.04 23.49
N GLU A 759 4.33 -39.30 23.21
CA GLU A 759 3.22 -39.59 22.31
C GLU A 759 1.94 -38.92 22.84
N ALA A 760 1.25 -38.19 21.96
CA ALA A 760 -0.18 -37.99 22.10
C ALA A 760 -0.83 -39.37 22.28
N ALA A 761 -1.70 -39.51 23.28
CA ALA A 761 -2.22 -40.83 23.64
C ALA A 761 -2.92 -41.45 22.42
N ASN A 762 -2.49 -42.66 22.02
CA ASN A 762 -3.10 -43.38 20.91
C ASN A 762 -4.60 -43.51 21.14
N ALA A 763 -5.39 -42.76 20.38
CA ALA A 763 -6.83 -42.70 20.49
C ALA A 763 -7.44 -43.99 19.92
N ASN A 764 -7.52 -45.03 20.75
CA ASN A 764 -8.68 -45.89 20.69
C ASN A 764 -9.90 -44.96 20.84
N PRO A 765 -10.91 -45.00 19.95
CA PRO A 765 -12.00 -44.04 19.96
C PRO A 765 -12.67 -44.03 21.33
N VAL A 766 -12.46 -42.94 22.08
CA VAL A 766 -12.84 -42.87 23.48
C VAL A 766 -14.33 -42.60 23.57
N ALA A 767 -15.11 -43.67 23.63
CA ALA A 767 -16.54 -43.56 23.87
C ALA A 767 -16.81 -43.17 25.32
N VAL A 768 -17.62 -42.12 25.53
CA VAL A 768 -18.21 -41.77 26.82
C VAL A 768 -19.71 -42.05 26.75
N ALA A 769 -20.18 -43.02 27.54
CA ALA A 769 -21.56 -43.47 27.58
C ALA A 769 -22.23 -43.11 28.92
N LEU A 770 -23.26 -42.24 28.86
CA LEU A 770 -24.00 -41.72 30.00
C LEU A 770 -25.52 -41.99 29.85
N THR A 771 -26.28 -41.92 30.94
CA THR A 771 -27.76 -42.00 30.91
C THR A 771 -28.37 -40.81 31.65
N VAL A 772 -29.37 -40.17 31.07
CA VAL A 772 -30.06 -39.03 31.71
C VAL A 772 -30.67 -39.45 33.04
N GLY A 773 -30.39 -38.70 34.10
CA GLY A 773 -30.87 -38.94 35.46
C GLY A 773 -30.08 -39.99 36.26
N LYS A 774 -29.07 -40.64 35.68
CA LYS A 774 -28.14 -41.53 36.40
C LYS A 774 -26.79 -40.86 36.63
N LYS A 775 -26.09 -41.28 37.68
CA LYS A 775 -24.70 -40.85 37.94
C LYS A 775 -23.67 -41.79 37.34
N ASP A 776 -24.04 -43.04 37.11
CA ASP A 776 -23.17 -44.07 36.57
C ASP A 776 -22.90 -43.79 35.09
N VAL A 777 -21.63 -43.85 34.70
CA VAL A 777 -21.12 -43.47 33.38
C VAL A 777 -19.94 -44.38 33.02
N VAL A 778 -19.74 -44.65 31.73
CA VAL A 778 -18.56 -45.37 31.23
C VAL A 778 -17.73 -44.40 30.39
N GLY A 779 -16.51 -44.09 30.81
CA GLY A 779 -15.57 -43.25 30.08
C GLY A 779 -14.30 -44.04 29.74
N GLY A 780 -13.89 -44.06 28.47
CA GLY A 780 -12.71 -44.83 28.04
C GLY A 780 -12.80 -46.33 28.36
N GLY A 781 -14.01 -46.88 28.36
CA GLY A 781 -14.29 -48.27 28.72
C GLY A 781 -14.29 -48.58 30.23
N GLN A 782 -14.06 -47.60 31.11
CA GLN A 782 -14.05 -47.80 32.56
C GLN A 782 -15.32 -47.26 33.25
N PRO A 783 -15.94 -48.01 34.19
CA PRO A 783 -17.05 -47.51 35.00
C PRO A 783 -16.60 -46.40 35.96
N GLN A 784 -17.32 -45.27 35.95
CA GLN A 784 -17.08 -44.10 36.79
C GLN A 784 -18.41 -43.51 37.28
N GLN A 785 -18.36 -42.51 38.17
CA GLN A 785 -19.55 -41.89 38.74
C GLN A 785 -19.48 -40.35 38.70
N LEU A 786 -20.56 -39.73 38.23
CA LEU A 786 -20.73 -38.28 38.15
C LEU A 786 -21.18 -37.67 39.48
N ASP A 787 -20.61 -36.53 39.83
CA ASP A 787 -21.06 -35.69 40.96
C ASP A 787 -22.56 -35.31 40.84
N VAL A 788 -22.99 -34.98 39.63
CA VAL A 788 -24.35 -34.56 39.28
C VAL A 788 -24.78 -35.31 38.01
N ALA A 789 -25.94 -35.96 38.04
CA ALA A 789 -26.46 -36.69 36.89
C ALA A 789 -26.75 -35.76 35.69
N PRO A 790 -26.62 -36.23 34.44
CA PRO A 790 -27.06 -35.49 33.26
C PRO A 790 -28.56 -35.21 33.34
N VAL A 791 -28.98 -34.03 32.89
CA VAL A 791 -30.39 -33.62 32.94
C VAL A 791 -30.84 -33.07 31.60
N ILE A 792 -32.11 -33.24 31.28
CA ILE A 792 -32.74 -32.50 30.17
C ILE A 792 -33.40 -31.27 30.79
N ASP A 793 -33.07 -30.09 30.27
CA ASP A 793 -33.77 -28.83 30.51
C ASP A 793 -33.99 -28.13 29.17
N LYS A 794 -35.17 -27.54 28.96
CA LYS A 794 -35.56 -26.89 27.68
C LYS A 794 -35.19 -27.68 26.42
N GLU A 795 -35.49 -28.99 26.41
CA GLU A 795 -35.16 -29.92 25.31
C GLU A 795 -33.66 -30.02 24.97
N ARG A 796 -32.77 -29.64 25.90
CA ARG A 796 -31.32 -29.77 25.77
C ARG A 796 -30.75 -30.61 26.89
N THR A 797 -29.83 -31.50 26.53
CA THR A 797 -29.10 -32.34 27.48
C THR A 797 -27.95 -31.54 28.07
N PHE A 798 -27.93 -31.42 29.39
CA PHE A 798 -26.91 -30.75 30.17
C PHE A 798 -26.07 -31.76 30.95
N VAL A 799 -24.74 -31.62 30.88
CA VAL A 799 -23.76 -32.50 31.53
C VAL A 799 -22.77 -31.70 32.38
N PRO A 800 -22.17 -32.27 33.44
CA PRO A 800 -21.00 -31.70 34.09
C PRO A 800 -19.80 -31.86 33.13
N VAL A 801 -19.49 -30.81 32.36
CA VAL A 801 -18.62 -30.92 31.17
C VAL A 801 -17.20 -31.41 31.49
N ARG A 802 -16.66 -31.05 32.67
CA ARG A 802 -15.33 -31.47 33.11
C ARG A 802 -15.15 -32.98 32.98
N PHE A 803 -16.14 -33.76 33.43
CA PHE A 803 -16.07 -35.21 33.29
C PHE A 803 -15.94 -35.67 31.83
N VAL A 804 -16.75 -35.09 30.92
CA VAL A 804 -16.76 -35.47 29.50
C VAL A 804 -15.45 -35.09 28.83
N VAL A 805 -14.94 -33.89 29.09
CA VAL A 805 -13.70 -33.39 28.47
C VAL A 805 -12.47 -34.09 29.04
N ASP A 806 -12.38 -34.25 30.36
CA ASP A 806 -11.26 -34.96 31.01
C ASP A 806 -11.21 -36.43 30.55
N ALA A 807 -12.37 -37.10 30.43
CA ALA A 807 -12.45 -38.47 29.90
C ALA A 807 -11.98 -38.57 28.45
N LEU A 808 -12.20 -37.52 27.64
CA LEU A 808 -11.75 -37.40 26.25
C LEU A 808 -10.33 -36.79 26.12
N GLY A 809 -9.58 -36.69 27.22
CA GLY A 809 -8.18 -36.21 27.23
C GLY A 809 -8.00 -34.70 27.06
N GLY A 810 -9.07 -33.91 27.14
CA GLY A 810 -8.99 -32.45 27.20
C GLY A 810 -8.84 -31.91 28.62
N HIS A 811 -8.95 -30.59 28.77
CA HIS A 811 -8.83 -29.89 30.05
C HIS A 811 -9.93 -28.83 30.23
N VAL A 812 -10.43 -28.66 31.47
CA VAL A 812 -11.47 -27.68 31.81
C VAL A 812 -11.09 -26.80 33.01
N ASP A 813 -10.86 -25.52 32.74
CA ASP A 813 -10.62 -24.48 33.74
C ASP A 813 -11.92 -23.77 34.13
N TRP A 814 -11.97 -23.23 35.36
CA TRP A 814 -13.11 -22.48 35.89
C TRP A 814 -12.65 -21.18 36.55
N ASP A 815 -13.14 -20.06 36.05
CA ASP A 815 -13.01 -18.74 36.66
C ASP A 815 -14.27 -18.42 37.46
N ALA A 816 -14.14 -18.28 38.78
CA ALA A 816 -15.26 -17.99 39.67
C ALA A 816 -15.69 -16.52 39.67
N ALA A 817 -14.81 -15.58 39.30
CA ALA A 817 -15.11 -14.16 39.26
C ALA A 817 -15.93 -13.82 38.01
N ASP A 818 -15.49 -14.30 36.85
CA ASP A 818 -16.21 -14.14 35.57
C ASP A 818 -17.35 -15.16 35.40
N LYS A 819 -17.43 -16.20 36.26
CA LYS A 819 -18.30 -17.38 36.11
C LYS A 819 -18.12 -18.07 34.75
N LYS A 820 -16.87 -18.19 34.33
CA LYS A 820 -16.45 -18.61 32.99
C LYS A 820 -15.84 -20.01 33.02
N VAL A 821 -16.26 -20.85 32.09
CA VAL A 821 -15.61 -22.14 31.79
C VAL A 821 -14.71 -21.94 30.58
N THR A 822 -13.48 -22.41 30.66
CA THR A 822 -12.54 -22.48 29.53
C THR A 822 -12.22 -23.95 29.25
N ILE A 823 -12.37 -24.38 28.00
CA ILE A 823 -12.17 -25.77 27.55
C ILE A 823 -11.05 -25.81 26.51
N ARG A 824 -10.15 -26.79 26.64
CA ARG A 824 -9.01 -27.03 25.74
C ARG A 824 -8.94 -28.50 25.33
N LYS A 825 -8.92 -28.82 24.03
CA LYS A 825 -8.68 -30.17 23.47
C LYS A 825 -8.37 -30.08 21.97
N GLY A 826 -7.38 -30.83 21.48
CA GLY A 826 -7.15 -31.02 20.05
C GLY A 826 -6.86 -29.74 19.25
N GLY A 827 -6.34 -28.70 19.92
CA GLY A 827 -6.18 -27.36 19.33
C GLY A 827 -7.40 -26.45 19.47
N HIS A 828 -8.58 -26.98 19.85
CA HIS A 828 -9.78 -26.19 20.12
C HIS A 828 -9.70 -25.47 21.47
N PHE A 829 -10.23 -24.25 21.52
CA PHE A 829 -10.31 -23.38 22.69
C PHE A 829 -11.69 -22.72 22.77
N ILE A 830 -12.47 -23.06 23.81
CA ILE A 830 -13.84 -22.56 23.99
C ILE A 830 -13.98 -21.86 25.33
N GLU A 831 -14.56 -20.67 25.35
CA GLU A 831 -14.99 -19.96 26.56
C GLU A 831 -16.49 -19.72 26.60
N LEU A 832 -17.13 -20.12 27.70
CA LEU A 832 -18.57 -19.93 27.93
C LEU A 832 -18.80 -19.33 29.33
N TRP A 833 -19.83 -18.49 29.46
CA TRP A 833 -20.19 -17.82 30.72
C TRP A 833 -21.53 -18.33 31.27
N VAL A 834 -21.60 -18.61 32.57
CA VAL A 834 -22.84 -19.08 33.21
C VAL A 834 -23.94 -18.03 33.12
N GLY A 835 -25.10 -18.44 32.59
CA GLY A 835 -26.25 -17.58 32.35
C GLY A 835 -26.19 -16.76 31.05
N ASN A 836 -25.14 -16.91 30.24
CA ASN A 836 -25.00 -16.24 28.95
C ASN A 836 -25.10 -17.23 27.78
N THR A 837 -25.76 -16.84 26.70
CA THR A 837 -25.82 -17.59 25.43
C THR A 837 -24.64 -17.28 24.52
N ASP A 838 -24.02 -16.11 24.65
CA ASP A 838 -22.80 -15.76 23.93
C ASP A 838 -21.61 -16.56 24.47
N LEU A 839 -20.83 -17.14 23.55
CA LEU A 839 -19.57 -17.83 23.82
C LEU A 839 -18.55 -17.51 22.73
N ILE A 840 -17.31 -17.91 22.94
CA ILE A 840 -16.23 -17.76 21.96
C ILE A 840 -15.58 -19.12 21.77
N ALA A 841 -15.57 -19.62 20.54
CA ALA A 841 -14.96 -20.88 20.14
C ALA A 841 -13.95 -20.61 19.03
N ASP A 842 -12.68 -21.01 19.22
CA ASP A 842 -11.60 -20.89 18.24
C ASP A 842 -11.41 -19.47 17.65
N GLY A 843 -11.63 -18.47 18.50
CA GLY A 843 -11.56 -17.06 18.12
C GLY A 843 -12.82 -16.51 17.45
N GLU A 844 -13.89 -17.30 17.29
CA GLU A 844 -15.15 -16.87 16.69
C GLU A 844 -16.26 -16.72 17.74
N ARG A 845 -17.05 -15.65 17.64
CA ARG A 845 -18.22 -15.39 18.49
C ARG A 845 -19.38 -16.24 18.01
N THR A 846 -19.81 -17.17 18.85
CA THR A 846 -20.94 -18.07 18.58
C THR A 846 -22.03 -17.87 19.64
N VAL A 847 -23.28 -18.23 19.29
CA VAL A 847 -24.43 -18.16 20.21
C VAL A 847 -24.98 -19.57 20.42
N SER A 848 -25.06 -19.99 21.68
CA SER A 848 -25.79 -21.21 22.07
C SER A 848 -27.27 -20.90 22.26
N ASP A 849 -28.15 -21.86 21.96
CA ASP A 849 -29.60 -21.70 22.11
C ASP A 849 -30.07 -21.76 23.57
N VAL A 850 -29.25 -22.32 24.47
CA VAL A 850 -29.46 -22.29 25.92
C VAL A 850 -28.15 -21.97 26.65
N PRO A 851 -28.19 -21.14 27.71
CA PRO A 851 -26.97 -20.77 28.43
C PRO A 851 -26.48 -21.91 29.34
N PRO A 852 -25.16 -21.99 29.61
CA PRO A 852 -24.62 -22.78 30.73
C PRO A 852 -25.31 -22.45 32.06
N MET A 853 -25.56 -23.46 32.90
CA MET A 853 -26.22 -23.28 34.20
C MET A 853 -25.42 -23.87 35.36
N LEU A 854 -25.66 -23.37 36.57
CA LEU A 854 -25.17 -23.98 37.82
C LEU A 854 -26.25 -24.90 38.39
N LYS A 855 -25.90 -26.16 38.66
CA LYS A 855 -26.78 -27.14 39.30
C LYS A 855 -26.02 -27.89 40.39
N SER A 856 -26.53 -27.85 41.63
CA SER A 856 -25.93 -28.53 42.80
C SER A 856 -24.42 -28.26 42.98
N GLY A 857 -23.97 -27.03 42.74
CA GLY A 857 -22.55 -26.66 42.87
C GLY A 857 -21.65 -27.20 41.76
N ARG A 858 -22.20 -27.55 40.59
CA ARG A 858 -21.48 -27.89 39.36
C ARG A 858 -21.97 -27.06 38.19
N THR A 859 -21.06 -26.68 37.31
CA THR A 859 -21.39 -26.03 36.04
C THR A 859 -21.79 -27.08 35.02
N MET A 860 -22.99 -26.94 34.48
CA MET A 860 -23.58 -27.84 33.49
C MET A 860 -23.59 -27.13 32.14
N LEU A 861 -23.01 -27.76 31.12
CA LEU A 861 -22.99 -27.21 29.76
C LEU A 861 -23.96 -27.95 28.82
N PRO A 862 -24.48 -27.29 27.76
CA PRO A 862 -25.31 -27.94 26.75
C PRO A 862 -24.44 -28.91 25.94
N LEU A 863 -24.65 -30.22 26.13
CA LEU A 863 -23.72 -31.25 25.69
C LEU A 863 -23.44 -31.18 24.19
N ARG A 864 -24.50 -31.29 23.37
CA ARG A 864 -24.37 -31.36 21.91
C ARG A 864 -23.59 -30.17 21.37
N PHE A 865 -23.96 -28.96 21.78
CA PHE A 865 -23.34 -27.74 21.32
C PHE A 865 -21.83 -27.73 21.62
N VAL A 866 -21.42 -28.03 22.86
CA VAL A 866 -20.00 -28.05 23.23
C VAL A 866 -19.25 -29.17 22.51
N SER A 867 -19.86 -30.35 22.36
CA SER A 867 -19.28 -31.44 21.58
C SER A 867 -19.06 -31.08 20.12
N GLU A 868 -20.04 -30.46 19.45
CA GLU A 868 -19.93 -30.03 18.06
C GLU A 868 -18.81 -28.99 17.87
N GLN A 869 -18.64 -28.05 18.80
CA GLN A 869 -17.52 -27.08 18.79
C GLN A 869 -16.15 -27.71 19.07
N LEU A 870 -16.10 -28.93 19.64
CA LEU A 870 -14.88 -29.73 19.84
C LEU A 870 -14.67 -30.79 18.74
N GLY A 871 -15.48 -30.78 17.68
CA GLY A 871 -15.44 -31.78 16.61
C GLY A 871 -15.99 -33.17 16.97
N LEU A 872 -16.68 -33.31 18.12
CA LEU A 872 -17.14 -34.59 18.67
C LEU A 872 -18.56 -34.96 18.23
N ASN A 873 -18.77 -36.26 17.99
CA ASN A 873 -20.06 -36.84 17.63
C ASN A 873 -20.89 -37.19 18.88
N VAL A 874 -22.18 -36.82 18.90
CA VAL A 874 -23.13 -37.11 20.00
C VAL A 874 -24.37 -37.84 19.52
N ALA A 875 -24.53 -39.09 19.95
CA ALA A 875 -25.75 -39.88 19.76
C ALA A 875 -26.64 -39.84 21.02
N TYR A 876 -27.95 -39.83 20.82
CA TYR A 876 -28.95 -39.93 21.90
C TYR A 876 -30.02 -40.97 21.54
N ASP A 877 -30.23 -41.93 22.43
CA ASP A 877 -31.32 -42.90 22.33
C ASP A 877 -32.46 -42.49 23.28
N PRO A 878 -33.64 -42.09 22.75
CA PRO A 878 -34.79 -41.70 23.58
C PRO A 878 -35.42 -42.87 24.34
N ALA A 879 -35.25 -44.12 23.91
CA ALA A 879 -35.85 -45.29 24.56
C ALA A 879 -35.11 -45.66 25.86
N THR A 880 -33.78 -45.68 25.83
CA THR A 880 -32.94 -45.93 27.02
C THR A 880 -32.58 -44.66 27.79
N LYS A 881 -32.78 -43.48 27.19
CA LYS A 881 -32.20 -42.18 27.60
C LYS A 881 -30.67 -42.21 27.63
N GLY A 882 -30.07 -43.10 26.85
CA GLY A 882 -28.63 -43.25 26.67
C GLY A 882 -28.06 -42.15 25.80
N ILE A 883 -26.84 -41.75 26.11
CA ILE A 883 -26.06 -40.73 25.41
C ILE A 883 -24.69 -41.35 25.16
N THR A 884 -24.23 -41.33 23.91
CA THR A 884 -22.88 -41.75 23.53
C THR A 884 -22.16 -40.58 22.88
N ILE A 885 -20.95 -40.29 23.36
CA ILE A 885 -20.06 -39.26 22.84
C ILE A 885 -18.81 -39.97 22.35
N GLN A 886 -18.34 -39.64 21.15
CA GLN A 886 -17.15 -40.21 20.53
C GLN A 886 -16.50 -39.19 19.60
N GLU A 887 -15.24 -39.43 19.25
CA GLU A 887 -14.52 -38.68 18.20
C GLU A 887 -15.08 -38.98 16.79
#